data_AF-A0AB37W4H6-F1
#
_entry.id   AF-A0AB37W4H6-F1
#
_cell.length_a   1.000
_cell.length_b   1.000
_cell.length_c   1.000
_cell.angle_alpha   90.00
_cell.angle_beta   90.00
_cell.angle_gamma   90.00
#
_symmetry.space_group_name_H-M   'P 1'
#
loop_
_entity.id
_entity.type
_entity.pdbx_description
1 polymer ?
#
loop_
_entity_poly.entity_id
_entity_poly.type
_entity_poly.pdbx_seq_one_letter_code
_entity_poly.pdbx_strand_id
1 'polypeptide(L)'
;MEQVRATQHGGQSNPLDDTGLCLLSLDGGGVRGLSTLYILQSLMSKLAHERYGNAAGTHPPVKPCEVFDLIGGTSTGGLIAIMLGRLEMTVDECISAYRELIKAVFEEKENRLGLGKTGSIKAQFSSKTLESAIKKVLASREGVSEGDLLDDGKARGCKVFVCTTAHETKGISRLRSYSLPGELGNQTPPTICEAALATSAATRFFDPVKIGARTFVDGALGANNPVVEMEDEAARIWCPDTAELKPLVKCFVSIGTGNPGKAPIEEKVWNFLSKTLVQLVTETEKTANEFAGRWKGHLLAKRYFRFNVQHGLQGIGLAEYQKEGAMEAATVEYLEEAGQYFRVQDCARNLKQKQNGTETYFASVIREYETRCVLQSQTTVNKVHWNVPFGRNWQFVGQASHLNRLENALFTESQPPKIAITGLGGVGKTQIVLELAYRTKEKHQDCSVFWLPATNAESLQQAFTDIGQQLEVPGIEEKQADVKKLVQRHLSQESAGEWLLIVDNVDDIEIWNHELKAYLPKSQQGYVVCTTRNRKVAVKIARSNVIEVAEMDEEMAMQLLTKSLINQELLNSHQDAQKLLEQLTFLPLAIVQAAAYINENGIALSEYLVLLEEQEQDVIDLLSEDFDDDGRYEDVKNPVATTWLVSFEHIRRLDPLAAEYLSFMSCIDPKDIPQSLLPPAQSRKKETDAIGTLDAYSFVSKRAADEALDVHRLVHLAMRNWLRTNNEWLVWADKTLERLVEVIDPDGHGNKKVRKACLPHAHYIVGCTAEEKQIGNRTHLLGHMAVCLKVEGRYNEASNAFSLLVKTLQQVLGEEHPQTLDNMGNLAGTYRDQGRWEDAETLFLQVLEVKTRVLGDKDHLSILATRNNLALTYYVQKRWKEAEELQVQVMETCLRVFSAEDSHTLTSQANLAATYSKQGRLKEAEELDVQVLETRLRVLGYEHPSTLVSMANLAATYCKQGRFKEAEELQLQVLETRLRVLGYEHPSTLASMANLAATYSGQGRWKEAEDLQVQLMETGSRVFGDEHPTMLIIMANMAFLLKVQNRNKMAISLMEECYQLRKRILGDYHPDTEMSHEALIRWTMEDMEWTMEDMGLLT
;
A
#
# COMPACT_ATOMS: atom_id res chain seq x y z
N MET A 1 -15.89 -44.21 -17.52
CA MET A 1 -16.20 -44.91 -18.78
C MET A 1 -16.51 -43.87 -19.85
N GLU A 2 -15.52 -43.04 -20.19
CA GLU A 2 -15.52 -42.14 -21.35
C GLU A 2 -14.11 -42.24 -21.97
N GLN A 3 -13.98 -43.21 -22.86
CA GLN A 3 -12.86 -43.33 -23.79
C GLN A 3 -13.49 -43.30 -25.19
N VAL A 4 -12.77 -42.68 -26.12
CA VAL A 4 -13.04 -42.59 -27.57
C VAL A 4 -13.92 -41.42 -28.02
N ARG A 5 -13.30 -40.25 -28.17
CA ARG A 5 -13.57 -39.35 -29.31
C ARG A 5 -12.25 -38.90 -29.93
N ALA A 6 -11.60 -39.84 -30.61
CA ALA A 6 -10.69 -39.54 -31.70
C ALA A 6 -10.85 -40.64 -32.76
N THR A 7 -10.87 -40.21 -34.02
CA THR A 7 -10.96 -40.99 -35.26
C THR A 7 -12.35 -41.52 -35.66
N GLN A 8 -13.06 -40.72 -36.47
CA GLN A 8 -13.64 -41.17 -37.73
C GLN A 8 -14.01 -39.96 -38.61
N HIS A 9 -13.00 -39.37 -39.25
CA HIS A 9 -13.17 -38.70 -40.54
C HIS A 9 -12.37 -39.51 -41.56
N GLY A 10 -13.07 -40.28 -42.41
CA GLY A 10 -12.48 -40.87 -43.62
C GLY A 10 -11.55 -42.09 -43.48
N GLY A 11 -11.47 -42.76 -42.33
CA GLY A 11 -10.84 -44.10 -42.23
C GLY A 11 -9.32 -44.18 -42.46
N GLN A 12 -8.60 -43.05 -42.53
CA GLN A 12 -7.13 -43.03 -42.56
C GLN A 12 -6.56 -42.58 -41.19
N SER A 13 -5.49 -43.23 -40.74
CA SER A 13 -4.78 -42.89 -39.51
C SER A 13 -4.00 -41.58 -39.64
N ASN A 14 -3.99 -40.76 -38.59
CA ASN A 14 -3.22 -39.52 -38.56
C ASN A 14 -1.71 -39.85 -38.61
N PRO A 15 -0.96 -39.42 -39.64
CA PRO A 15 0.48 -39.67 -39.75
C PRO A 15 1.30 -39.07 -38.58
N LEU A 16 0.73 -38.11 -37.84
CA LEU A 16 1.35 -37.60 -36.60
C LEU A 16 1.44 -38.68 -35.49
N ASP A 17 0.59 -39.71 -35.52
CA ASP A 17 0.49 -40.69 -34.45
C ASP A 17 1.47 -41.88 -34.62
N ASP A 18 1.95 -42.17 -35.83
CA ASP A 18 2.93 -43.23 -36.08
C ASP A 18 4.36 -42.71 -36.32
N THR A 19 4.51 -41.63 -37.07
CA THR A 19 5.80 -41.15 -37.59
C THR A 19 6.13 -39.73 -37.17
N GLY A 20 5.27 -39.06 -36.40
CA GLY A 20 5.53 -37.72 -35.87
C GLY A 20 6.72 -37.61 -34.91
N LEU A 21 7.23 -36.39 -34.74
CA LEU A 21 8.49 -36.12 -34.02
C LEU A 21 8.38 -36.42 -32.53
N CYS A 22 9.34 -37.18 -32.02
CA CYS A 22 9.56 -37.40 -30.60
C CYS A 22 10.88 -36.79 -30.16
N LEU A 23 10.83 -35.82 -29.24
CA LEU A 23 11.98 -35.03 -28.80
C LEU A 23 12.26 -35.29 -27.32
N LEU A 24 13.53 -35.47 -26.95
CA LEU A 24 13.97 -35.68 -25.57
C LEU A 24 15.01 -34.64 -25.16
N SER A 25 14.66 -33.80 -24.20
CA SER A 25 15.53 -32.78 -23.61
C SER A 25 15.95 -33.18 -22.20
N LEU A 26 17.26 -33.14 -21.92
CA LEU A 26 17.85 -33.59 -20.65
C LEU A 26 18.62 -32.45 -19.96
N ASP A 27 18.22 -32.11 -18.74
CA ASP A 27 18.82 -31.01 -17.98
C ASP A 27 20.23 -31.32 -17.45
N GLY A 28 20.99 -30.26 -17.14
CA GLY A 28 22.27 -30.34 -16.43
C GLY A 28 22.13 -30.31 -14.90
N GLY A 29 22.84 -31.19 -14.18
CA GLY A 29 22.67 -31.29 -12.72
C GLY A 29 23.70 -32.07 -11.89
N GLY A 30 24.84 -32.47 -12.46
CA GLY A 30 25.89 -33.22 -11.75
C GLY A 30 25.46 -34.65 -11.43
N VAL A 31 25.92 -35.22 -10.30
CA VAL A 31 25.57 -36.59 -9.85
C VAL A 31 24.06 -36.88 -9.89
N ARG A 32 23.24 -35.84 -9.71
CA ARG A 32 21.77 -35.91 -9.73
C ARG A 32 21.17 -36.31 -11.07
N GLY A 33 21.96 -36.37 -12.15
CA GLY A 33 21.54 -36.95 -13.44
C GLY A 33 21.09 -38.40 -13.36
N LEU A 34 21.37 -39.12 -12.26
CA LEU A 34 20.80 -40.44 -12.01
C LEU A 34 19.26 -40.41 -11.88
N SER A 35 18.69 -39.34 -11.30
CA SER A 35 17.23 -39.17 -11.22
C SER A 35 16.59 -39.12 -12.61
N THR A 36 17.22 -38.40 -13.56
CA THR A 36 16.82 -38.33 -14.96
C THR A 36 16.78 -39.73 -15.60
N LEU A 37 17.78 -40.56 -15.32
CA LEU A 37 17.84 -41.93 -15.84
C LEU A 37 16.79 -42.84 -15.22
N TYR A 38 16.49 -42.73 -13.92
CA TYR A 38 15.42 -43.51 -13.28
C TYR A 38 14.02 -43.12 -13.80
N ILE A 39 13.77 -41.82 -14.03
CA ILE A 39 12.54 -41.36 -14.69
C ILE A 39 12.42 -41.98 -16.08
N LEU A 40 13.50 -41.94 -16.86
CA LEU A 40 13.52 -42.51 -18.20
C LEU A 40 13.37 -44.04 -18.18
N GLN A 41 13.97 -44.73 -17.20
CA GLN A 41 13.84 -46.18 -17.01
C GLN A 41 12.38 -46.57 -16.76
N SER A 42 11.68 -45.82 -15.90
CA SER A 42 10.24 -46.01 -15.65
C SER A 42 9.41 -45.77 -16.91
N LEU A 43 9.67 -44.68 -17.65
CA LEU A 43 8.97 -44.38 -18.90
C LEU A 43 9.16 -45.48 -19.96
N MET A 44 10.40 -45.91 -20.18
CA MET A 44 10.73 -46.92 -21.19
C MET A 44 10.20 -48.31 -20.82
N SER A 45 10.21 -48.65 -19.52
CA SER A 45 9.60 -49.89 -19.02
C SER A 45 8.08 -49.91 -19.22
N LYS A 46 7.40 -48.79 -18.92
CA LYS A 46 5.96 -48.65 -19.18
C LYS A 46 5.64 -48.68 -20.68
N LEU A 47 6.50 -48.07 -21.52
CA LEU A 47 6.36 -48.13 -22.98
C LEU A 47 6.53 -49.57 -23.51
N ALA A 48 7.50 -50.33 -23.01
CA ALA A 48 7.68 -51.74 -23.37
C ALA A 48 6.43 -52.56 -22.99
N HIS A 49 5.84 -52.31 -21.82
CA HIS A 49 4.58 -52.92 -21.42
C HIS A 49 3.40 -52.49 -22.32
N GLU A 50 3.32 -51.22 -22.73
CA GLU A 50 2.29 -50.76 -23.67
C GLU A 50 2.43 -51.41 -25.06
N ARG A 51 3.65 -51.64 -25.54
CA ARG A 51 3.91 -52.26 -26.85
C ARG A 51 3.69 -53.77 -26.85
N TYR A 52 4.10 -54.46 -25.80
CA TYR A 52 4.21 -55.94 -25.79
C TYR A 52 3.36 -56.63 -24.71
N GLY A 53 2.65 -55.87 -23.86
CA GLY A 53 1.83 -56.40 -22.77
C GLY A 53 2.62 -57.29 -21.82
N ASN A 54 2.07 -58.46 -21.51
CA ASN A 54 2.73 -59.46 -20.65
C ASN A 54 4.00 -60.08 -21.26
N ALA A 55 4.26 -59.90 -22.56
CA ALA A 55 5.46 -60.38 -23.23
C ALA A 55 6.66 -59.42 -23.14
N ALA A 56 6.51 -58.26 -22.46
CA ALA A 56 7.56 -57.24 -22.36
C ALA A 56 8.90 -57.77 -21.83
N GLY A 57 8.91 -58.71 -20.88
CA GLY A 57 10.13 -59.32 -20.34
C GLY A 57 10.85 -60.32 -21.27
N THR A 58 10.28 -60.62 -22.44
CA THR A 58 10.85 -61.54 -23.44
C THR A 58 11.35 -60.84 -24.71
N HIS A 59 11.08 -59.55 -24.86
CA HIS A 59 11.57 -58.71 -25.95
C HIS A 59 12.83 -57.93 -25.52
N PRO A 60 13.72 -57.57 -26.46
CA PRO A 60 14.82 -56.66 -26.17
C PRO A 60 14.31 -55.33 -25.56
N PRO A 61 15.03 -54.72 -24.61
CA PRO A 61 14.66 -53.42 -24.06
C PRO A 61 14.52 -52.37 -25.16
N VAL A 62 13.42 -51.62 -25.15
CA VAL A 62 13.20 -50.52 -26.11
C VAL A 62 14.25 -49.44 -25.85
N LYS A 63 15.05 -49.09 -26.86
CA LYS A 63 16.10 -48.08 -26.71
C LYS A 63 15.53 -46.67 -26.91
N PRO A 64 15.99 -45.65 -26.17
CA PRO A 64 15.54 -44.27 -26.41
C PRO A 64 15.78 -43.78 -27.85
N CYS A 65 16.89 -44.19 -28.48
CA CYS A 65 17.18 -43.86 -29.89
C CYS A 65 16.24 -44.51 -30.92
N GLU A 66 15.40 -45.47 -30.52
CA GLU A 66 14.36 -46.08 -31.37
C GLU A 66 13.03 -45.32 -31.30
N VAL A 67 12.89 -44.43 -30.33
CA VAL A 67 11.64 -43.72 -30.02
C VAL A 67 11.78 -42.23 -30.27
N PHE A 68 12.89 -41.64 -29.82
CA PHE A 68 13.16 -40.20 -29.95
C PHE A 68 14.00 -39.92 -31.20
N ASP A 69 13.51 -39.01 -32.04
CA ASP A 69 14.17 -38.60 -33.28
C ASP A 69 15.31 -37.61 -33.01
N LEU A 70 15.25 -36.89 -31.88
CA LEU A 70 16.31 -35.97 -31.44
C LEU A 70 16.42 -35.99 -29.91
N ILE A 71 17.64 -36.25 -29.43
CA ILE A 71 18.00 -36.22 -28.01
C ILE A 71 19.01 -35.09 -27.78
N GLY A 72 18.65 -34.13 -26.92
CA GLY A 72 19.45 -32.97 -26.55
C GLY A 72 19.78 -32.95 -25.07
N GLY A 73 20.96 -32.47 -24.71
CA GLY A 73 21.32 -32.34 -23.30
C GLY A 73 22.42 -31.32 -23.01
N THR A 74 22.46 -30.87 -21.76
CA THR A 74 23.47 -29.94 -21.24
C THR A 74 24.17 -30.55 -20.03
N SER A 75 25.45 -30.23 -19.79
CA SER A 75 26.21 -30.78 -18.66
C SER A 75 26.12 -32.31 -18.59
N THR A 76 25.72 -32.86 -17.46
CA THR A 76 25.44 -34.30 -17.29
C THR A 76 24.33 -34.84 -18.16
N GLY A 77 23.30 -34.05 -18.46
CA GLY A 77 22.27 -34.41 -19.45
C GLY A 77 22.85 -34.58 -20.85
N GLY A 78 23.91 -33.83 -21.19
CA GLY A 78 24.66 -33.98 -22.45
C GLY A 78 25.42 -35.30 -22.54
N LEU A 79 26.05 -35.74 -21.44
CA LEU A 79 26.67 -37.08 -21.35
C LEU A 79 25.63 -38.18 -21.56
N ILE A 80 24.47 -38.05 -20.92
CA ILE A 80 23.36 -39.00 -21.05
C ILE A 80 22.82 -39.01 -22.50
N ALA A 81 22.67 -37.84 -23.13
CA ALA A 81 22.24 -37.73 -24.53
C ALA A 81 23.18 -38.47 -25.50
N ILE A 82 24.50 -38.35 -25.30
CA ILE A 82 25.51 -39.08 -26.09
C ILE A 82 25.37 -40.59 -25.87
N MET A 83 25.25 -41.04 -24.62
CA MET A 83 25.14 -42.48 -24.30
C MET A 83 23.87 -43.12 -24.87
N LEU A 84 22.72 -42.47 -24.68
CA LEU A 84 21.42 -43.01 -25.10
C LEU A 84 21.20 -42.90 -26.62
N GLY A 85 21.65 -41.81 -27.23
CA GLY A 85 21.44 -41.55 -28.65
C GLY A 85 22.61 -42.03 -29.51
N ARG A 86 23.81 -41.46 -29.31
CA ARG A 86 24.96 -41.67 -30.21
C ARG A 86 25.66 -43.00 -30.01
N LEU A 87 25.67 -43.52 -28.78
CA LEU A 87 26.20 -44.86 -28.45
C LEU A 87 25.10 -45.94 -28.42
N GLU A 88 23.84 -45.56 -28.65
CA GLU A 88 22.66 -46.45 -28.73
C GLU A 88 22.54 -47.40 -27.54
N MET A 89 22.84 -46.91 -26.33
CA MET A 89 22.71 -47.66 -25.08
C MET A 89 21.25 -47.82 -24.66
N THR A 90 20.94 -48.93 -24.01
CA THR A 90 19.70 -49.03 -23.21
C THR A 90 19.78 -48.11 -21.99
N VAL A 91 18.65 -47.83 -21.33
CA VAL A 91 18.65 -47.00 -20.11
C VAL A 91 19.48 -47.67 -19.00
N ASP A 92 19.39 -49.00 -18.85
CA ASP A 92 20.13 -49.74 -17.82
C ASP A 92 21.65 -49.76 -18.08
N GLU A 93 22.06 -49.90 -19.34
CA GLU A 93 23.45 -49.75 -19.76
C GLU A 93 23.97 -48.35 -19.44
N CYS A 94 23.15 -47.32 -19.72
CA CYS A 94 23.49 -45.94 -19.44
C CYS A 94 23.58 -45.65 -17.94
N ILE A 95 22.67 -46.18 -17.11
CA ILE A 95 22.75 -46.08 -15.64
C ILE A 95 24.07 -46.66 -15.14
N SER A 96 24.41 -47.87 -15.60
CA SER A 96 25.65 -48.55 -15.19
C SER A 96 26.90 -47.76 -15.60
N ALA A 97 26.94 -47.29 -16.85
CA ALA A 97 28.06 -46.48 -17.36
C ALA A 97 28.18 -45.14 -16.64
N TYR A 98 27.05 -44.49 -16.36
CA TYR A 98 27.00 -43.19 -15.69
C TYR A 98 27.39 -43.28 -14.21
N ARG A 99 26.97 -44.34 -13.49
CA ARG A 99 27.40 -44.61 -12.09
C ARG A 99 28.92 -44.78 -12.01
N GLU A 100 29.50 -45.60 -12.89
CA GLU A 100 30.95 -45.80 -12.95
C GLU A 100 31.72 -44.52 -13.32
N LEU A 101 31.19 -43.73 -14.26
CA LEU A 101 31.77 -42.45 -14.66
C LEU A 101 31.78 -41.45 -13.49
N ILE A 102 30.62 -41.23 -12.84
CA ILE A 102 30.51 -40.33 -11.69
C ILE A 102 31.43 -40.78 -10.56
N LYS A 103 31.42 -42.08 -10.23
CA LYS A 103 32.27 -42.63 -9.18
C LYS A 103 33.75 -42.34 -9.47
N ALA A 104 34.22 -42.64 -10.67
CA ALA A 104 35.61 -42.37 -11.05
C ALA A 104 35.98 -40.88 -10.96
N VAL A 105 35.05 -39.98 -11.26
CA VAL A 105 35.27 -38.53 -11.32
C VAL A 105 35.22 -37.85 -9.94
N PHE A 106 34.31 -38.28 -9.06
CA PHE A 106 34.04 -37.62 -7.77
C PHE A 106 34.59 -38.38 -6.55
N GLU A 107 35.14 -39.58 -6.72
CA GLU A 107 35.88 -40.31 -5.66
C GLU A 107 37.32 -39.79 -5.47
N GLU A 108 37.86 -39.05 -6.45
CA GLU A 108 39.20 -38.44 -6.40
C GLU A 108 39.23 -37.26 -5.40
N LYS A 109 40.28 -37.16 -4.56
CA LYS A 109 40.40 -36.07 -3.56
C LYS A 109 40.43 -34.70 -4.24
N GLU A 110 39.55 -33.79 -3.83
CA GLU A 110 39.52 -32.40 -4.30
C GLU A 110 40.90 -31.73 -4.21
N ASN A 111 41.29 -31.03 -5.27
CA ASN A 111 42.51 -30.23 -5.27
C ASN A 111 42.35 -29.04 -4.32
N ARG A 112 42.97 -29.10 -3.12
CA ARG A 112 42.95 -27.99 -2.15
C ARG A 112 43.63 -26.73 -2.73
N LEU A 113 42.89 -25.61 -2.64
CA LEU A 113 43.20 -24.22 -3.00
C LEU A 113 44.62 -23.93 -3.52
N GLY A 114 44.69 -23.42 -4.76
CA GLY A 114 45.82 -22.65 -5.26
C GLY A 114 45.37 -21.68 -6.36
N LEU A 115 45.45 -20.38 -6.09
CA LEU A 115 45.32 -19.33 -7.12
C LEU A 115 46.44 -19.52 -8.15
N GLY A 116 46.08 -19.76 -9.41
CA GLY A 116 47.04 -19.79 -10.51
C GLY A 116 47.70 -18.42 -10.70
N LYS A 117 48.99 -18.39 -11.04
CA LYS A 117 49.81 -17.17 -11.22
C LYS A 117 49.35 -16.21 -12.33
N THR A 118 48.18 -16.41 -12.93
CA THR A 118 47.63 -15.63 -14.06
C THR A 118 46.16 -15.22 -13.86
N GLY A 119 45.61 -15.30 -12.65
CA GLY A 119 44.22 -14.88 -12.38
C GLY A 119 43.14 -15.82 -12.95
N SER A 120 43.52 -17.01 -13.44
CA SER A 120 42.58 -18.06 -13.86
C SER A 120 42.19 -18.96 -12.69
N ILE A 121 40.89 -19.24 -12.56
CA ILE A 121 40.34 -20.17 -11.56
C ILE A 121 40.77 -21.59 -11.93
N LYS A 122 41.35 -22.33 -10.98
CA LYS A 122 41.80 -23.73 -11.19
C LYS A 122 40.61 -24.70 -11.00
N ALA A 123 40.49 -25.71 -11.85
CA ALA A 123 39.46 -26.74 -11.74
C ALA A 123 39.58 -27.57 -10.44
N GLN A 124 38.43 -27.86 -9.83
CA GLN A 124 38.27 -28.59 -8.58
C GLN A 124 38.53 -30.10 -8.74
N PHE A 125 38.16 -30.64 -9.91
CA PHE A 125 38.34 -32.04 -10.28
C PHE A 125 39.23 -32.18 -11.53
N SER A 126 39.80 -33.36 -11.71
CA SER A 126 40.73 -33.64 -12.81
C SER A 126 39.98 -33.88 -14.12
N SER A 127 40.14 -32.97 -15.10
CA SER A 127 39.63 -33.19 -16.47
C SER A 127 40.23 -34.43 -17.13
N LYS A 128 41.45 -34.82 -16.74
CA LYS A 128 42.08 -36.06 -17.22
C LYS A 128 41.37 -37.32 -16.69
N THR A 129 40.87 -37.26 -15.46
CA THR A 129 40.11 -38.36 -14.85
C THR A 129 38.75 -38.49 -15.53
N LEU A 130 38.07 -37.37 -15.80
CA LEU A 130 36.85 -37.35 -16.59
C LEU A 130 37.07 -37.87 -18.03
N GLU A 131 38.13 -37.43 -18.71
CA GLU A 131 38.51 -37.92 -20.04
C GLU A 131 38.76 -39.44 -20.02
N SER A 132 39.51 -39.94 -19.03
CA SER A 132 39.75 -41.38 -18.87
C SER A 132 38.47 -42.17 -18.59
N ALA A 133 37.54 -41.62 -17.80
CA ALA A 133 36.27 -42.24 -17.51
C ALA A 133 35.38 -42.31 -18.76
N ILE A 134 35.32 -41.23 -19.54
CA ILE A 134 34.60 -41.19 -20.83
C ILE A 134 35.21 -42.20 -21.80
N LYS A 135 36.54 -42.26 -21.94
CA LYS A 135 37.22 -43.23 -22.80
C LYS A 135 36.94 -44.67 -22.39
N LYS A 136 36.84 -44.96 -21.08
CA LYS A 136 36.45 -46.29 -20.58
C LYS A 136 35.02 -46.65 -21.00
N VAL A 137 34.10 -45.69 -21.00
CA VAL A 137 32.72 -45.88 -21.51
C VAL A 137 32.69 -46.09 -23.02
N LEU A 138 33.57 -45.43 -23.79
CA LEU A 138 33.68 -45.68 -25.24
C LEU A 138 34.25 -47.07 -25.53
N ALA A 139 35.30 -47.48 -24.80
CA ALA A 139 35.96 -48.77 -24.98
C ALA A 139 35.08 -49.98 -24.60
N SER A 140 34.05 -49.77 -23.78
CA SER A 140 33.08 -50.83 -23.45
C SER A 140 32.03 -51.07 -24.54
N ARG A 141 32.00 -50.24 -25.60
CA ARG A 141 31.06 -50.38 -26.72
C ARG A 141 31.73 -51.03 -27.92
N GLU A 142 31.08 -52.07 -28.42
CA GLU A 142 31.54 -52.78 -29.62
C GLU A 142 31.45 -51.86 -30.85
N GLY A 143 32.55 -51.73 -31.59
CA GLY A 143 32.61 -50.92 -32.81
C GLY A 143 32.78 -49.40 -32.62
N VAL A 144 33.13 -48.94 -31.41
CA VAL A 144 33.41 -47.53 -31.12
C VAL A 144 34.89 -47.34 -30.74
N SER A 145 35.57 -46.36 -31.36
CA SER A 145 36.95 -45.96 -31.07
C SER A 145 37.01 -44.60 -30.39
N GLU A 146 38.09 -44.33 -29.62
CA GLU A 146 38.30 -43.03 -28.96
C GLU A 146 38.37 -41.85 -29.95
N GLY A 147 38.83 -42.11 -31.19
CA GLY A 147 38.95 -41.10 -32.24
C GLY A 147 37.68 -40.90 -33.08
N ASP A 148 36.58 -41.59 -32.75
CA ASP A 148 35.35 -41.50 -33.53
C ASP A 148 34.73 -40.10 -33.42
N LEU A 149 34.33 -39.56 -34.58
CA LEU A 149 33.64 -38.28 -34.67
C LEU A 149 32.22 -38.38 -34.11
N LEU A 150 31.78 -37.29 -33.46
CA LEU A 150 30.41 -37.16 -33.01
C LEU A 150 29.44 -37.26 -34.20
N ASP A 151 29.74 -36.54 -35.28
CA ASP A 151 29.16 -36.75 -36.62
C ASP A 151 30.15 -37.55 -37.48
N ASP A 152 29.87 -38.82 -37.69
CA ASP A 152 30.65 -39.74 -38.53
C ASP A 152 30.05 -39.90 -39.94
N GLY A 153 29.09 -39.07 -40.32
CA GLY A 153 28.41 -39.11 -41.61
C GLY A 153 27.46 -40.30 -41.81
N LYS A 154 27.28 -41.17 -40.81
CA LYS A 154 26.32 -42.29 -40.88
C LYS A 154 24.93 -41.81 -40.51
N ALA A 155 23.96 -42.05 -41.40
CA ALA A 155 22.56 -41.78 -41.12
C ALA A 155 22.04 -42.67 -39.99
N ARG A 156 21.49 -42.06 -38.94
CA ARG A 156 20.84 -42.71 -37.80
C ARG A 156 19.42 -42.17 -37.64
N GLY A 157 18.51 -43.01 -37.13
CA GLY A 157 17.13 -42.62 -36.84
C GLY A 157 17.02 -41.55 -35.74
N CYS A 158 17.94 -41.58 -34.77
CA CYS A 158 18.06 -40.59 -33.70
C CYS A 158 19.24 -39.65 -33.96
N LYS A 159 18.98 -38.35 -33.94
CA LYS A 159 19.99 -37.29 -33.96
C LYS A 159 20.32 -36.87 -32.52
N VAL A 160 21.57 -36.45 -32.26
CA VAL A 160 22.01 -36.03 -30.92
C VAL A 160 22.70 -34.68 -31.00
N PHE A 161 22.42 -33.81 -30.04
CA PHE A 161 23.22 -32.61 -29.81
C PHE A 161 23.49 -32.40 -28.32
N VAL A 162 24.59 -31.70 -28.03
CA VAL A 162 24.92 -31.26 -26.68
C VAL A 162 25.19 -29.76 -26.65
N CYS A 163 24.75 -29.10 -25.57
CA CYS A 163 24.94 -27.67 -25.39
C CYS A 163 26.26 -27.37 -24.68
N THR A 164 27.00 -26.41 -25.24
CA THR A 164 28.26 -25.89 -24.70
C THR A 164 28.22 -24.37 -24.80
N THR A 165 29.07 -23.67 -24.06
CA THR A 165 29.25 -22.22 -24.21
C THR A 165 30.61 -21.97 -24.85
N ALA A 166 30.65 -21.20 -25.94
CA ALA A 166 31.93 -20.81 -26.54
C ALA A 166 32.59 -19.73 -25.68
N HIS A 167 33.82 -19.98 -25.23
CA HIS A 167 34.54 -19.09 -24.32
C HIS A 167 34.76 -17.69 -24.94
N GLU A 168 34.94 -17.61 -26.26
CA GLU A 168 35.25 -16.37 -26.97
C GLU A 168 34.03 -15.44 -27.13
N THR A 169 32.85 -16.01 -27.38
CA THR A 169 31.62 -15.23 -27.65
C THR A 169 30.65 -15.22 -26.48
N LYS A 170 30.86 -16.08 -25.47
CA LYS A 170 29.90 -16.38 -24.38
C LYS A 170 28.52 -16.82 -24.86
N GLY A 171 28.39 -17.21 -26.14
CA GLY A 171 27.15 -17.71 -26.71
C GLY A 171 27.05 -19.23 -26.64
N ILE A 172 25.82 -19.73 -26.52
CA ILE A 172 25.52 -21.17 -26.57
C ILE A 172 25.91 -21.72 -27.96
N SER A 173 26.68 -22.80 -27.96
CA SER A 173 27.15 -23.54 -29.13
C SER A 173 26.71 -25.00 -29.00
N ARG A 174 26.13 -25.54 -30.08
CA ARG A 174 25.56 -26.90 -30.11
C ARG A 174 26.51 -27.82 -30.89
N LEU A 175 27.04 -28.84 -30.24
CA LEU A 175 27.86 -29.87 -30.89
C LEU A 175 26.93 -31.02 -31.31
N ARG A 176 26.98 -31.42 -32.59
CA ARG A 176 25.94 -32.25 -33.21
C ARG A 176 26.51 -33.56 -33.74
N SER A 177 25.69 -34.61 -33.74
CA SER A 177 25.97 -35.89 -34.39
C SER A 177 25.48 -35.95 -35.85
N TYR A 178 25.19 -34.79 -36.43
CA TYR A 178 24.62 -34.62 -37.76
C TYR A 178 24.98 -33.23 -38.30
N SER A 179 24.87 -33.08 -39.62
CA SER A 179 25.16 -31.84 -40.35
C SER A 179 23.87 -31.15 -40.81
N LEU A 180 23.85 -29.81 -40.77
CA LEU A 180 22.74 -28.99 -41.26
C LEU A 180 23.08 -28.35 -42.62
N PRO A 181 22.14 -28.26 -43.57
CA PRO A 181 22.38 -27.61 -44.86
C PRO A 181 22.66 -26.11 -44.70
N GLY A 182 23.74 -25.60 -45.30
CA GLY A 182 24.03 -24.16 -45.38
C GLY A 182 24.79 -23.54 -44.20
N GLU A 183 25.08 -24.29 -43.13
CA GLU A 183 26.02 -23.82 -42.10
C GLU A 183 27.47 -24.01 -42.60
N LEU A 184 28.33 -22.99 -42.43
CA LEU A 184 29.78 -23.14 -42.54
C LEU A 184 30.19 -24.16 -41.47
N GLY A 185 30.33 -25.42 -41.88
CA GLY A 185 30.63 -26.53 -40.96
C GLY A 185 31.79 -26.20 -40.04
N ASN A 186 31.76 -26.74 -38.82
CA ASN A 186 32.90 -26.66 -37.91
C ASN A 186 34.15 -27.06 -38.71
N GLN A 187 35.09 -26.13 -38.88
CA GLN A 187 36.35 -26.38 -39.61
C GLN A 187 37.15 -27.55 -39.00
N THR A 188 36.74 -28.03 -37.82
CA THR A 188 37.19 -29.26 -37.17
C THR A 188 36.01 -29.94 -36.45
N PRO A 189 35.46 -31.06 -36.95
CA PRO A 189 34.37 -31.78 -36.27
C PRO A 189 34.86 -32.41 -34.96
N PRO A 190 34.10 -32.33 -33.85
CA PRO A 190 34.52 -32.90 -32.57
C PRO A 190 34.42 -34.42 -32.56
N THR A 191 35.34 -35.07 -31.86
CA THR A 191 35.19 -36.46 -31.43
C THR A 191 34.08 -36.60 -30.40
N ILE A 192 33.57 -37.82 -30.21
CA ILE A 192 32.59 -38.11 -29.14
C ILE A 192 33.15 -37.71 -27.77
N CYS A 193 34.45 -37.99 -27.54
CA CYS A 193 35.13 -37.64 -26.30
C CYS A 193 35.23 -36.12 -26.10
N GLU A 194 35.63 -35.36 -27.12
CA GLU A 194 35.69 -33.89 -27.05
C GLU A 194 34.32 -33.26 -26.78
N ALA A 195 33.26 -33.76 -27.40
CA ALA A 195 31.91 -33.25 -27.17
C ALA A 195 31.41 -33.56 -25.75
N ALA A 196 31.67 -34.77 -25.25
CA ALA A 196 31.35 -35.19 -23.89
C ALA A 196 32.12 -34.37 -22.84
N LEU A 197 33.39 -34.07 -23.10
CA LEU A 197 34.19 -33.19 -22.25
C LEU A 197 33.69 -31.75 -22.30
N ALA A 198 33.39 -31.21 -23.49
CA ALA A 198 32.98 -29.83 -23.66
C ALA A 198 31.64 -29.53 -22.98
N THR A 199 30.66 -30.43 -23.08
CA THR A 199 29.38 -30.29 -22.36
C THR A 199 29.57 -30.40 -20.85
N SER A 200 30.56 -31.15 -20.38
CA SER A 200 30.81 -31.39 -18.94
C SER A 200 31.78 -30.39 -18.31
N ALA A 201 32.35 -29.46 -19.08
CA ALA A 201 33.38 -28.52 -18.65
C ALA A 201 32.83 -27.37 -17.79
N ALA A 202 32.18 -27.72 -16.67
CA ALA A 202 31.52 -26.77 -15.78
C ALA A 202 32.55 -25.85 -15.13
N THR A 203 32.29 -24.54 -15.20
CA THR A 203 33.19 -23.49 -14.69
C THR A 203 33.56 -23.79 -13.23
N ARG A 204 34.86 -23.96 -12.96
CA ARG A 204 35.46 -24.35 -11.67
C ARG A 204 35.48 -25.85 -11.32
N PHE A 205 34.72 -26.72 -11.99
CA PHE A 205 34.78 -28.18 -11.77
C PHE A 205 35.81 -28.84 -12.69
N PHE A 206 35.81 -28.49 -13.97
CA PHE A 206 36.70 -29.05 -15.00
C PHE A 206 37.30 -27.95 -15.87
N ASP A 207 38.47 -28.21 -16.45
CA ASP A 207 39.16 -27.30 -17.37
C ASP A 207 38.38 -27.16 -18.71
N PRO A 208 38.39 -25.96 -19.34
CA PRO A 208 37.83 -25.75 -20.68
C PRO A 208 38.44 -26.66 -21.74
N VAL A 209 37.64 -27.02 -22.75
CA VAL A 209 38.01 -27.97 -23.80
C VAL A 209 38.27 -27.24 -25.10
N LYS A 210 39.42 -27.50 -25.73
CA LYS A 210 39.78 -26.88 -27.01
C LYS A 210 39.47 -27.82 -28.16
N ILE A 211 38.61 -27.37 -29.09
CA ILE A 211 38.22 -28.12 -30.29
C ILE A 211 38.55 -27.24 -31.49
N GLY A 212 39.55 -27.66 -32.28
CA GLY A 212 40.14 -26.83 -33.33
C GLY A 212 40.71 -25.51 -32.77
N ALA A 213 40.26 -24.37 -33.32
CA ALA A 213 40.70 -23.04 -32.90
C ALA A 213 39.88 -22.43 -31.73
N ARG A 214 38.80 -23.10 -31.28
CA ARG A 214 37.83 -22.57 -30.30
C ARG A 214 37.92 -23.29 -28.97
N THR A 215 37.55 -22.59 -27.90
CA THR A 215 37.50 -23.12 -26.53
C THR A 215 36.06 -23.17 -26.04
N PHE A 216 35.66 -24.30 -25.48
CA PHE A 216 34.29 -24.57 -25.03
C PHE A 216 34.26 -24.85 -23.53
N VAL A 217 33.20 -24.40 -22.87
CA VAL A 217 32.85 -24.69 -21.47
C VAL A 217 31.40 -25.17 -21.40
N ASP A 218 30.94 -25.61 -20.22
CA ASP A 218 29.57 -26.12 -20.02
C ASP A 218 28.49 -25.09 -20.47
N GLY A 219 27.44 -25.61 -21.11
CA GLY A 219 26.24 -24.86 -21.49
C GLY A 219 25.31 -24.50 -20.33
N ALA A 220 25.58 -24.99 -19.11
CA ALA A 220 24.76 -24.71 -17.92
C ALA A 220 24.59 -23.21 -17.65
N LEU A 221 25.55 -22.36 -18.05
CA LEU A 221 25.42 -20.91 -18.00
C LEU A 221 24.63 -20.40 -19.24
N GLY A 222 23.30 -20.53 -19.20
CA GLY A 222 22.40 -20.00 -20.23
C GLY A 222 21.53 -21.04 -20.96
N ALA A 223 21.83 -22.33 -20.84
CA ALA A 223 21.05 -23.41 -21.44
C ALA A 223 21.00 -24.67 -20.55
N ASN A 224 20.91 -24.52 -19.23
CA ASN A 224 20.90 -25.67 -18.30
C ASN A 224 19.68 -26.59 -18.50
N ASN A 225 18.55 -26.03 -18.96
CA ASN A 225 17.41 -26.75 -19.50
C ASN A 225 17.34 -26.48 -21.02
N PRO A 226 17.78 -27.43 -21.89
CA PRO A 226 17.98 -27.16 -23.31
C PRO A 226 16.70 -27.23 -24.16
N VAL A 227 15.53 -26.97 -23.60
CA VAL A 227 14.24 -27.07 -24.32
C VAL A 227 14.11 -26.06 -25.45
N VAL A 228 14.69 -24.87 -25.32
CA VAL A 228 14.70 -23.84 -26.38
C VAL A 228 15.65 -24.27 -27.51
N GLU A 229 16.83 -24.76 -27.14
CA GLU A 229 17.82 -25.29 -28.08
C GLU A 229 17.28 -26.51 -28.82
N MET A 230 16.52 -27.37 -28.13
CA MET A 230 15.84 -28.53 -28.68
C MET A 230 14.79 -28.11 -29.72
N GLU A 231 13.94 -27.13 -29.40
CA GLU A 231 12.96 -26.57 -30.35
C GLU A 231 13.64 -25.95 -31.57
N ASP A 232 14.70 -25.15 -31.38
CA ASP A 232 15.47 -24.55 -32.47
C ASP A 232 16.10 -25.59 -33.39
N GLU A 233 16.75 -26.61 -32.82
CA GLU A 233 17.42 -27.65 -33.60
C GLU A 233 16.43 -28.50 -34.37
N ALA A 234 15.33 -28.91 -33.74
CA ALA A 234 14.29 -29.66 -34.42
C ALA A 234 13.65 -28.82 -35.55
N ALA A 235 13.44 -27.52 -35.34
CA ALA A 235 12.93 -26.64 -36.38
C ALA A 235 13.89 -26.57 -37.59
N ARG A 236 15.20 -26.45 -37.37
CA ARG A 236 16.21 -26.42 -38.44
C ARG A 236 16.29 -27.73 -39.23
N ILE A 237 16.01 -28.87 -38.60
CA ILE A 237 16.10 -30.18 -39.24
C ILE A 237 14.84 -30.49 -40.08
N TRP A 238 13.64 -30.25 -39.53
CA TRP A 238 12.39 -30.73 -40.11
C TRP A 238 11.49 -29.64 -40.69
N CYS A 239 11.71 -28.37 -40.34
CA CYS A 239 11.00 -27.24 -40.93
C CYS A 239 11.89 -26.00 -41.14
N PRO A 240 13.02 -26.13 -41.88
CA PRO A 240 13.97 -25.03 -42.07
C PRO A 240 13.36 -23.79 -42.76
N ASP A 241 12.31 -23.99 -43.56
CA ASP A 241 11.66 -22.90 -44.31
C ASP A 241 10.57 -22.18 -43.51
N THR A 242 9.89 -22.86 -42.58
CA THR A 242 8.73 -22.31 -41.86
C THR A 242 8.98 -22.05 -40.37
N ALA A 243 9.95 -22.76 -39.78
CA ALA A 243 10.19 -22.83 -38.33
C ALA A 243 8.98 -23.28 -37.48
N GLU A 244 7.90 -23.75 -38.11
CA GLU A 244 6.69 -24.24 -37.44
C GLU A 244 6.86 -25.70 -36.99
N LEU A 245 7.55 -25.89 -35.87
CA LEU A 245 7.83 -27.24 -35.36
C LEU A 245 6.60 -27.90 -34.73
N LYS A 246 5.77 -27.12 -34.02
CA LYS A 246 4.67 -27.59 -33.17
C LYS A 246 3.70 -28.58 -33.85
N PRO A 247 3.24 -28.38 -35.10
CA PRO A 247 2.33 -29.32 -35.77
C PRO A 247 2.96 -30.69 -36.01
N LEU A 248 4.30 -30.78 -36.07
CA LEU A 248 5.05 -31.98 -36.38
C LEU A 248 5.36 -32.83 -35.14
N VAL A 249 5.21 -32.26 -33.94
CA VAL A 249 5.59 -32.90 -32.67
C VAL A 249 4.51 -33.83 -32.18
N LYS A 250 4.84 -35.12 -32.20
CA LYS A 250 4.06 -36.17 -31.56
C LYS A 250 4.20 -36.12 -30.05
N CYS A 251 5.44 -36.05 -29.56
CA CYS A 251 5.76 -36.07 -28.15
C CYS A 251 7.05 -35.30 -27.85
N PHE A 252 7.01 -34.35 -26.92
CA PHE A 252 8.18 -33.65 -26.42
C PHE A 252 8.32 -33.97 -24.94
N VAL A 253 9.42 -34.63 -24.56
CA VAL A 253 9.73 -34.99 -23.19
C VAL A 253 10.92 -34.16 -22.70
N SER A 254 10.75 -33.44 -21.61
CA SER A 254 11.81 -32.71 -20.91
C SER A 254 11.97 -33.32 -19.52
N ILE A 255 13.19 -33.74 -19.17
CA ILE A 255 13.47 -34.40 -17.88
C ILE A 255 14.54 -33.61 -17.13
N GLY A 256 14.15 -33.15 -15.94
CA GLY A 256 15.03 -32.47 -14.98
C GLY A 256 15.86 -33.45 -14.15
N THR A 257 16.88 -32.91 -13.47
CA THR A 257 17.76 -33.66 -12.55
C THR A 257 17.30 -33.58 -11.09
N GLY A 258 16.11 -33.06 -10.82
CA GLY A 258 15.55 -32.89 -9.47
C GLY A 258 15.81 -31.55 -8.80
N ASN A 259 14.89 -31.13 -7.94
CA ASN A 259 14.95 -29.88 -7.19
C ASN A 259 15.83 -30.04 -5.94
N PRO A 260 16.93 -29.26 -5.79
CA PRO A 260 17.74 -29.24 -4.57
C PRO A 260 17.07 -28.49 -3.40
N GLY A 261 15.86 -27.98 -3.58
CA GLY A 261 15.11 -27.24 -2.56
C GLY A 261 15.73 -25.93 -2.10
N LYS A 262 14.99 -25.24 -1.26
CA LYS A 262 15.43 -24.03 -0.55
C LYS A 262 15.63 -24.40 0.93
N ALA A 263 16.71 -25.09 1.27
CA ALA A 263 17.13 -25.17 2.67
C ALA A 263 17.73 -23.81 3.09
N PRO A 264 17.54 -23.36 4.34
CA PRO A 264 18.35 -22.27 4.88
C PRO A 264 19.80 -22.74 4.84
N ILE A 265 20.63 -22.02 4.11
CA ILE A 265 22.05 -22.33 4.05
C ILE A 265 22.61 -22.01 5.43
N GLU A 266 23.10 -23.02 6.14
CA GLU A 266 23.93 -22.80 7.33
C GLU A 266 25.03 -21.81 6.97
N GLU A 267 25.08 -20.69 7.71
CA GLU A 267 26.14 -19.70 7.66
C GLU A 267 27.48 -20.35 8.01
N LYS A 268 28.14 -20.96 7.02
CA LYS A 268 29.60 -21.19 7.03
C LYS A 268 30.23 -21.69 5.72
N VAL A 269 29.51 -21.85 4.61
CA VAL A 269 30.12 -22.38 3.37
C VAL A 269 29.91 -21.45 2.17
N TRP A 270 30.98 -20.74 1.81
CA TRP A 270 31.27 -20.05 0.53
C TRP A 270 30.11 -19.29 -0.18
N ASN A 271 30.07 -17.97 0.03
CA ASN A 271 29.12 -16.98 -0.50
C ASN A 271 28.95 -16.88 -2.05
N PHE A 272 29.66 -17.68 -2.85
CA PHE A 272 29.62 -17.61 -4.32
C PHE A 272 28.98 -18.84 -4.98
N LEU A 273 29.16 -20.05 -4.41
CA LEU A 273 28.58 -21.29 -4.94
C LEU A 273 27.08 -21.35 -4.70
N SER A 274 26.62 -20.92 -3.52
CA SER A 274 25.20 -20.87 -3.17
C SER A 274 24.38 -19.99 -4.12
N LYS A 275 24.89 -18.82 -4.50
CA LYS A 275 24.22 -17.91 -5.44
C LYS A 275 24.14 -18.49 -6.85
N THR A 276 25.22 -19.12 -7.33
CA THR A 276 25.26 -19.71 -8.68
C THR A 276 24.35 -20.94 -8.78
N LEU A 277 24.31 -21.79 -7.74
CA LEU A 277 23.44 -22.96 -7.70
C LEU A 277 21.96 -22.56 -7.64
N VAL A 278 21.62 -21.56 -6.82
CA VAL A 278 20.26 -21.00 -6.74
C VAL A 278 19.86 -20.35 -8.06
N GLN A 279 20.77 -19.62 -8.73
CA GLN A 279 20.51 -19.03 -10.05
C GLN A 279 20.25 -20.09 -11.12
N LEU A 280 21.08 -21.14 -11.20
CA LEU A 280 20.90 -22.23 -12.18
C LEU A 280 19.58 -23.00 -11.96
N VAL A 281 19.20 -23.26 -10.70
CA VAL A 281 17.94 -23.94 -10.37
C VAL A 281 16.74 -23.06 -10.69
N THR A 282 16.82 -21.76 -10.36
CA THR A 282 15.77 -20.78 -10.66
C THR A 282 15.60 -20.61 -12.17
N GLU A 283 16.71 -20.55 -12.91
CA GLU A 283 16.72 -20.46 -14.37
C GLU A 283 16.14 -21.72 -15.03
N THR A 284 16.49 -22.92 -14.55
CA THR A 284 16.00 -24.20 -15.10
C THR A 284 14.47 -24.33 -15.00
N GLU A 285 13.90 -24.01 -13.83
CA GLU A 285 12.45 -24.03 -13.60
C GLU A 285 11.72 -22.88 -14.30
N LYS A 286 12.32 -21.69 -14.33
CA LYS A 286 11.79 -20.55 -15.09
C LYS A 286 11.70 -20.89 -16.58
N THR A 287 12.78 -21.40 -17.18
CA THR A 287 12.81 -21.83 -18.59
C THR A 287 11.81 -22.95 -18.86
N ALA A 288 11.65 -23.91 -17.93
CA ALA A 288 10.65 -24.97 -18.06
C ALA A 288 9.21 -24.42 -18.05
N ASN A 289 8.90 -23.47 -17.16
CA ASN A 289 7.58 -22.87 -17.03
C ASN A 289 7.24 -21.96 -18.23
N GLU A 290 8.19 -21.13 -18.66
CA GLU A 290 8.05 -20.31 -19.87
C GLU A 290 7.84 -21.18 -21.11
N PHE A 291 8.61 -22.27 -21.25
CA PHE A 291 8.44 -23.23 -22.34
C PHE A 291 7.08 -23.93 -22.27
N ALA A 292 6.64 -24.36 -21.08
CA ALA A 292 5.33 -24.97 -20.88
C ALA A 292 4.18 -24.02 -21.24
N GLY A 293 4.33 -22.73 -20.95
CA GLY A 293 3.40 -21.68 -21.38
C GLY A 293 3.34 -21.57 -22.92
N ARG A 294 4.50 -21.48 -23.58
CA ARG A 294 4.57 -21.45 -25.06
C ARG A 294 4.02 -22.74 -25.69
N TRP A 295 4.12 -23.88 -25.02
CA TRP A 295 3.65 -25.20 -25.47
C TRP A 295 2.35 -25.65 -24.78
N LYS A 296 1.55 -24.73 -24.20
CA LYS A 296 0.34 -25.04 -23.42
C LYS A 296 -0.67 -25.89 -24.20
N GLY A 297 -0.84 -25.64 -25.50
CA GLY A 297 -1.68 -26.48 -26.37
C GLY A 297 -1.24 -27.95 -26.40
N HIS A 298 0.07 -28.19 -26.53
CA HIS A 298 0.65 -29.53 -26.52
C HIS A 298 0.65 -30.16 -25.13
N LEU A 299 0.76 -29.35 -24.07
CA LEU A 299 0.60 -29.82 -22.69
C LEU A 299 -0.82 -30.35 -22.45
N LEU A 300 -1.84 -29.58 -22.83
CA LEU A 300 -3.26 -29.97 -22.74
C LEU A 300 -3.58 -31.18 -23.64
N ALA A 301 -2.97 -31.24 -24.82
CA ALA A 301 -3.10 -32.36 -25.75
C ALA A 301 -2.28 -33.61 -25.34
N LYS A 302 -1.60 -33.60 -24.18
CA LYS A 302 -0.72 -34.70 -23.71
C LYS A 302 0.36 -35.07 -24.73
N ARG A 303 0.95 -34.06 -25.37
CA ARG A 303 2.07 -34.14 -26.33
C ARG A 303 3.33 -33.45 -25.82
N TYR A 304 3.27 -32.66 -24.75
CA TYR A 304 4.43 -32.16 -24.02
C TYR A 304 4.43 -32.65 -22.57
N PHE A 305 5.55 -33.19 -22.10
CA PHE A 305 5.72 -33.74 -20.76
C PHE A 305 6.99 -33.19 -20.12
N ARG A 306 6.86 -32.63 -18.91
CA ARG A 306 7.98 -32.23 -18.06
C ARG A 306 7.98 -33.12 -16.82
N PHE A 307 9.08 -33.81 -16.58
CA PHE A 307 9.31 -34.60 -15.37
C PHE A 307 10.47 -34.01 -14.59
N ASN A 308 10.27 -33.73 -13.30
CA ASN A 308 11.33 -33.26 -12.42
C ASN A 308 10.98 -33.62 -10.96
N VAL A 309 11.90 -34.29 -10.26
CA VAL A 309 11.70 -34.73 -8.87
C VAL A 309 11.60 -33.48 -7.97
N GLN A 310 10.44 -33.27 -7.34
CA GLN A 310 10.13 -32.04 -6.61
C GLN A 310 10.68 -32.03 -5.17
N HIS A 311 10.72 -33.19 -4.52
CA HIS A 311 11.13 -33.36 -3.13
C HIS A 311 12.07 -34.58 -2.95
N GLY A 312 12.80 -34.63 -1.83
CA GLY A 312 13.71 -35.74 -1.48
C GLY A 312 15.17 -35.56 -1.93
N LEU A 313 15.46 -34.57 -2.78
CA LEU A 313 16.80 -34.30 -3.32
C LEU A 313 17.48 -33.06 -2.73
N GLN A 314 16.90 -32.45 -1.68
CA GLN A 314 17.33 -31.14 -1.20
C GLN A 314 18.69 -31.11 -0.52
N GLY A 315 19.08 -32.22 0.08
CA GLY A 315 20.38 -32.40 0.72
C GLY A 315 21.44 -32.98 -0.19
N ILE A 316 21.20 -33.09 -1.51
CA ILE A 316 22.10 -33.76 -2.46
C ILE A 316 22.83 -32.74 -3.35
N GLY A 317 24.14 -32.63 -3.13
CA GLY A 317 25.03 -31.75 -3.89
C GLY A 317 25.43 -32.28 -5.28
N LEU A 318 26.02 -31.42 -6.11
CA LEU A 318 26.44 -31.75 -7.48
C LEU A 318 27.49 -32.89 -7.58
N ALA A 319 28.22 -33.16 -6.50
CA ALA A 319 29.35 -34.09 -6.44
C ALA A 319 29.18 -35.21 -5.37
N GLU A 320 27.97 -35.43 -4.84
CA GLU A 320 27.71 -36.40 -3.77
C GLU A 320 27.38 -37.82 -4.27
N TYR A 321 28.33 -38.47 -4.95
CA TYR A 321 28.12 -39.78 -5.59
C TYR A 321 27.67 -40.91 -4.64
N GLN A 322 27.99 -40.81 -3.34
CA GLN A 322 27.64 -41.83 -2.34
C GLN A 322 26.15 -41.83 -1.96
N LYS A 323 25.37 -40.82 -2.38
CA LYS A 323 23.93 -40.70 -2.09
C LYS A 323 23.02 -41.32 -3.17
N GLU A 324 23.54 -42.25 -3.97
CA GLU A 324 22.81 -42.98 -5.02
C GLU A 324 21.48 -43.57 -4.55
N GLY A 325 21.48 -44.31 -3.44
CA GLY A 325 20.27 -44.96 -2.92
C GLY A 325 19.20 -43.96 -2.47
N ALA A 326 19.60 -42.78 -1.99
CA ALA A 326 18.67 -41.71 -1.63
C ALA A 326 18.05 -41.07 -2.88
N MET A 327 18.83 -40.88 -3.96
CA MET A 327 18.30 -40.38 -5.24
C MET A 327 17.31 -41.36 -5.87
N GLU A 328 17.63 -42.65 -5.81
CA GLU A 328 16.75 -43.71 -6.32
C GLU A 328 15.43 -43.73 -5.55
N ALA A 329 15.47 -43.76 -4.22
CA ALA A 329 14.28 -43.74 -3.37
C ALA A 329 13.40 -42.49 -3.64
N ALA A 330 13.99 -41.30 -3.64
CA ALA A 330 13.26 -40.05 -3.89
C ALA A 330 12.64 -40.01 -5.30
N THR A 331 13.32 -40.59 -6.30
CA THR A 331 12.78 -40.65 -7.67
C THR A 331 11.63 -41.66 -7.77
N VAL A 332 11.73 -42.80 -7.08
CA VAL A 332 10.64 -43.79 -7.01
C VAL A 332 9.40 -43.19 -6.34
N GLU A 333 9.56 -42.53 -5.19
CA GLU A 333 8.46 -41.86 -4.50
C GLU A 333 7.76 -40.82 -5.40
N TYR A 334 8.54 -39.98 -6.09
CA TYR A 334 8.01 -39.02 -7.07
C TYR A 334 7.20 -39.69 -8.20
N LEU A 335 7.65 -40.84 -8.70
CA LEU A 335 6.97 -41.56 -9.78
C LEU A 335 5.70 -42.31 -9.32
N GLU A 336 5.58 -42.58 -8.01
CA GLU A 336 4.42 -43.22 -7.38
C GLU A 336 3.34 -42.22 -6.94
N GLU A 337 3.65 -40.93 -6.87
CA GLU A 337 2.64 -39.87 -6.67
C GLU A 337 1.52 -39.97 -7.72
N ALA A 338 0.25 -39.92 -7.28
CA ALA A 338 -0.91 -40.20 -8.13
C ALA A 338 -0.90 -39.41 -9.45
N GLY A 339 -0.57 -38.11 -9.40
CA GLY A 339 -0.51 -37.25 -10.59
C GLY A 339 0.63 -37.62 -11.56
N GLN A 340 1.81 -37.94 -11.04
CA GLN A 340 2.98 -38.27 -11.86
C GLN A 340 2.88 -39.68 -12.44
N TYR A 341 2.33 -40.62 -11.68
CA TYR A 341 2.07 -41.98 -12.15
C TYR A 341 1.25 -41.98 -13.45
N PHE A 342 0.14 -41.24 -13.46
CA PHE A 342 -0.72 -41.10 -14.64
C PHE A 342 -0.03 -40.32 -15.77
N ARG A 343 0.77 -39.30 -15.44
CA ARG A 343 1.51 -38.52 -16.44
C ARG A 343 2.55 -39.35 -17.20
N VAL A 344 3.31 -40.22 -16.51
CA VAL A 344 4.24 -41.16 -17.15
C VAL A 344 3.46 -42.20 -17.97
N GLN A 345 2.31 -42.67 -17.47
CA GLN A 345 1.47 -43.61 -18.21
C GLN A 345 0.90 -43.01 -19.50
N ASP A 346 0.44 -41.76 -19.45
CA ASP A 346 -0.06 -41.03 -20.63
C ASP A 346 1.05 -40.79 -21.66
N CYS A 347 2.26 -40.47 -21.20
CA CYS A 347 3.44 -40.36 -22.07
C CYS A 347 3.77 -41.68 -22.76
N ALA A 348 3.83 -42.79 -22.01
CA ALA A 348 4.06 -44.13 -22.56
C ALA A 348 2.98 -44.53 -23.59
N ARG A 349 1.71 -44.22 -23.29
CA ARG A 349 0.59 -44.48 -24.21
C ARG A 349 0.68 -43.65 -25.48
N ASN A 350 1.08 -42.38 -25.39
CA ASN A 350 1.33 -41.53 -26.57
C ASN A 350 2.42 -42.14 -27.47
N LEU A 351 3.52 -42.62 -26.88
CA LEU A 351 4.67 -43.19 -27.59
C LEU A 351 4.45 -44.62 -28.13
N LYS A 352 3.36 -45.28 -27.75
CA LYS A 352 3.07 -46.69 -28.09
C LYS A 352 3.20 -47.00 -29.58
N GLN A 353 2.61 -46.15 -30.43
CA GLN A 353 2.56 -46.33 -31.89
C GLN A 353 3.74 -45.71 -32.65
N LYS A 354 4.65 -45.01 -31.95
CA LYS A 354 5.79 -44.31 -32.58
C LYS A 354 6.77 -45.31 -33.22
N GLN A 355 7.01 -45.16 -34.52
CA GLN A 355 8.05 -45.85 -35.28
C GLN A 355 9.33 -45.00 -35.35
N ASN A 356 10.49 -45.66 -35.47
CA ASN A 356 11.78 -44.98 -35.51
C ASN A 356 11.99 -44.23 -36.85
N GLY A 357 12.56 -43.03 -36.79
CA GLY A 357 13.05 -42.29 -37.96
C GLY A 357 12.00 -41.42 -38.65
N THR A 358 11.76 -40.22 -38.12
CA THR A 358 10.95 -39.21 -38.80
C THR A 358 11.72 -38.59 -39.96
N GLU A 359 11.18 -38.75 -41.17
CA GLU A 359 11.77 -38.22 -42.39
C GLU A 359 11.84 -36.69 -42.42
N THR A 360 12.87 -36.11 -43.04
CA THR A 360 13.06 -34.64 -43.09
C THR A 360 11.97 -33.91 -43.87
N TYR A 361 11.26 -34.60 -44.76
CA TYR A 361 10.10 -34.07 -45.49
C TYR A 361 8.77 -34.23 -44.75
N PHE A 362 8.75 -34.69 -43.49
CA PHE A 362 7.51 -34.93 -42.74
C PHE A 362 6.58 -33.69 -42.67
N ALA A 363 7.15 -32.48 -42.70
CA ALA A 363 6.38 -31.24 -42.77
C ALA A 363 5.50 -31.11 -44.03
N SER A 364 5.86 -31.75 -45.15
CA SER A 364 4.99 -31.79 -46.34
C SER A 364 3.88 -32.83 -46.17
N VAL A 365 4.18 -33.96 -45.51
CA VAL A 365 3.20 -35.03 -45.25
C VAL A 365 2.06 -34.54 -44.36
N ILE A 366 2.37 -33.80 -43.29
CA ILE A 366 1.36 -33.21 -42.40
C ILE A 366 0.55 -32.13 -43.13
N ARG A 367 1.19 -31.23 -43.89
CA ARG A 367 0.47 -30.19 -44.65
C ARG A 367 -0.47 -30.77 -45.70
N GLU A 368 -0.10 -31.84 -46.39
CA GLU A 368 -0.99 -32.53 -47.32
C GLU A 368 -2.18 -33.21 -46.61
N TYR A 369 -1.96 -33.78 -45.43
CA TYR A 369 -3.01 -34.38 -44.61
C TYR A 369 -3.99 -33.30 -44.11
N GLU A 370 -3.48 -32.19 -43.57
CA GLU A 370 -4.28 -31.05 -43.12
C GLU A 370 -5.07 -30.42 -44.29
N THR A 371 -4.45 -30.23 -45.46
CA THR A 371 -5.13 -29.71 -46.66
C THR A 371 -6.29 -30.63 -47.10
N ARG A 372 -6.12 -31.96 -47.00
CA ARG A 372 -7.18 -32.93 -47.29
C ARG A 372 -8.33 -32.88 -46.26
N CYS A 373 -8.02 -32.65 -44.98
CA CYS A 373 -9.04 -32.43 -43.95
C CYS A 373 -9.81 -31.13 -44.16
N VAL A 374 -9.11 -30.03 -44.51
CA VAL A 374 -9.71 -28.71 -44.75
C VAL A 374 -10.64 -28.71 -45.99
N LEU A 375 -10.29 -29.46 -47.04
CA LEU A 375 -11.14 -29.62 -48.23
C LEU A 375 -12.45 -30.39 -47.97
N GLN A 376 -12.63 -31.01 -46.79
CA GLN A 376 -13.88 -31.70 -46.39
C GLN A 376 -14.77 -30.88 -45.45
N SER A 377 -14.35 -29.69 -45.03
CA SER A 377 -15.12 -28.84 -44.13
C SER A 377 -15.07 -27.38 -44.60
N GLN A 378 -15.88 -27.03 -45.59
CA GLN A 378 -16.22 -25.64 -45.90
C GLN A 378 -17.71 -25.38 -45.72
N THR A 379 -18.04 -24.76 -44.59
CA THR A 379 -19.16 -23.82 -44.46
C THR A 379 -18.69 -22.73 -43.50
N THR A 380 -18.53 -21.50 -44.00
CA THR A 380 -18.24 -20.31 -43.22
C THR A 380 -19.50 -19.91 -42.45
N VAL A 381 -19.50 -20.21 -41.16
CA VAL A 381 -20.36 -19.54 -40.17
C VAL A 381 -19.48 -18.48 -39.52
N ASN A 382 -19.92 -17.23 -39.46
CA ASN A 382 -19.27 -16.20 -38.63
C ASN A 382 -19.17 -16.77 -37.21
N LYS A 383 -17.97 -17.17 -36.82
CA LYS A 383 -17.74 -17.84 -35.55
C LYS A 383 -17.72 -16.75 -34.49
N VAL A 384 -18.61 -16.84 -33.52
CA VAL A 384 -18.63 -15.90 -32.40
C VAL A 384 -17.45 -16.22 -31.49
N HIS A 385 -16.61 -15.23 -31.22
CA HIS A 385 -15.38 -15.41 -30.43
C HIS A 385 -15.61 -14.97 -28.98
N TRP A 386 -15.17 -15.80 -28.03
CA TRP A 386 -15.18 -15.51 -26.60
C TRP A 386 -13.75 -15.51 -26.07
N ASN A 387 -13.30 -14.36 -25.58
CA ASN A 387 -11.98 -14.13 -25.01
C ASN A 387 -12.16 -13.35 -23.70
N VAL A 388 -12.52 -14.06 -22.64
CA VAL A 388 -12.65 -13.52 -21.28
C VAL A 388 -11.90 -14.47 -20.35
N PRO A 389 -10.91 -14.00 -19.58
CA PRO A 389 -10.02 -14.85 -18.80
C PRO A 389 -10.63 -15.37 -17.50
N PHE A 390 -11.76 -14.79 -17.06
CA PHE A 390 -12.39 -15.08 -15.77
C PHE A 390 -13.66 -15.93 -15.93
N GLY A 391 -13.93 -16.77 -14.93
CA GLY A 391 -15.22 -17.44 -14.76
C GLY A 391 -16.32 -16.47 -14.31
N ARG A 392 -17.61 -16.84 -14.48
CA ARG A 392 -18.71 -16.00 -13.99
C ARG A 392 -18.73 -16.00 -12.47
N ASN A 393 -18.75 -14.82 -11.88
CA ASN A 393 -18.91 -14.67 -10.44
C ASN A 393 -20.38 -14.89 -10.03
N TRP A 394 -20.68 -16.07 -9.47
CA TRP A 394 -22.03 -16.40 -8.98
C TRP A 394 -22.41 -15.70 -7.68
N GLN A 395 -21.42 -15.17 -6.95
CA GLN A 395 -21.63 -14.38 -5.73
C GLN A 395 -21.82 -12.90 -6.03
N PHE A 396 -21.81 -12.48 -7.30
CA PHE A 396 -21.95 -11.08 -7.68
C PHE A 396 -23.19 -10.42 -7.04
N VAL A 397 -22.94 -9.25 -6.43
CA VAL A 397 -23.95 -8.32 -5.92
C VAL A 397 -23.58 -6.98 -6.52
N GLY A 398 -24.41 -6.46 -7.43
CA GLY A 398 -24.12 -5.21 -8.10
C GLY A 398 -25.37 -4.47 -8.49
N GLN A 399 -25.24 -3.14 -8.58
CA GLN A 399 -26.38 -2.26 -8.81
C GLN A 399 -27.00 -2.52 -10.19
N ALA A 400 -28.26 -2.98 -10.20
CA ALA A 400 -29.01 -3.20 -11.44
C ALA A 400 -29.10 -1.91 -12.28
N SER A 401 -29.11 -0.73 -11.65
CA SER A 401 -29.07 0.58 -12.32
C SER A 401 -27.80 0.79 -13.15
N HIS A 402 -26.62 0.43 -12.63
CA HIS A 402 -25.35 0.55 -13.36
C HIS A 402 -25.29 -0.40 -14.56
N LEU A 403 -25.69 -1.65 -14.37
CA LEU A 403 -25.74 -2.63 -15.46
C LEU A 403 -26.78 -2.27 -16.52
N ASN A 404 -27.98 -1.85 -16.11
CA ASN A 404 -29.00 -1.38 -17.05
C ASN A 404 -28.54 -0.14 -17.81
N ARG A 405 -27.83 0.79 -17.14
CA ARG A 405 -27.28 1.98 -17.79
C ARG A 405 -26.17 1.63 -18.79
N LEU A 406 -25.31 0.66 -18.47
CA LEU A 406 -24.29 0.12 -19.38
C LEU A 406 -24.93 -0.57 -20.59
N GLU A 407 -25.86 -1.50 -20.35
CA GLU A 407 -26.58 -2.23 -21.40
C GLU A 407 -27.35 -1.25 -22.31
N ASN A 408 -28.02 -0.25 -21.75
CA ASN A 408 -28.77 0.74 -22.52
C ASN A 408 -27.84 1.62 -23.37
N ALA A 409 -26.73 2.09 -22.79
CA ALA A 409 -25.76 2.93 -23.47
C ALA A 409 -25.02 2.19 -24.60
N LEU A 410 -24.88 0.86 -24.50
CA LEU A 410 -24.21 0.03 -25.50
C LEU A 410 -25.18 -0.44 -26.60
N PHE A 411 -26.37 -0.94 -26.25
CA PHE A 411 -27.19 -1.70 -27.21
C PHE A 411 -28.50 -1.00 -27.64
N THR A 412 -28.84 0.18 -27.09
CA THR A 412 -30.14 0.84 -27.39
C THR A 412 -30.04 2.30 -27.82
N GLU A 413 -29.05 3.06 -27.35
CA GLU A 413 -28.91 4.48 -27.73
C GLU A 413 -27.90 4.68 -28.87
N SER A 414 -28.17 5.64 -29.77
CA SER A 414 -27.23 6.10 -30.83
C SER A 414 -26.07 6.93 -30.24
N GLN A 415 -25.43 6.41 -29.18
CA GLN A 415 -24.39 7.07 -28.40
C GLN A 415 -22.97 6.65 -28.87
N PRO A 416 -21.93 7.42 -28.50
CA PRO A 416 -20.56 7.10 -28.92
C PRO A 416 -20.09 5.72 -28.40
N PRO A 417 -19.29 4.96 -29.17
CA PRO A 417 -18.99 3.55 -28.94
C PRO A 417 -18.01 3.28 -27.78
N LYS A 418 -17.84 4.23 -26.84
CA LYS A 418 -16.86 4.14 -25.75
C LYS A 418 -17.46 4.56 -24.42
N ILE A 419 -17.34 3.69 -23.42
CA ILE A 419 -17.74 3.95 -22.03
C ILE A 419 -16.53 3.77 -21.14
N ALA A 420 -16.37 4.64 -20.14
CA ALA A 420 -15.36 4.46 -19.10
C ALA A 420 -16.01 4.34 -17.72
N ILE A 421 -15.59 3.33 -16.96
CA ILE A 421 -16.04 3.07 -15.59
C ILE A 421 -14.92 3.47 -14.63
N THR A 422 -15.22 4.37 -13.70
CA THR A 422 -14.25 4.93 -12.74
C THR A 422 -14.69 4.74 -11.30
N GLY A 423 -13.74 4.69 -10.36
CA GLY A 423 -14.03 4.57 -8.92
C GLY A 423 -12.84 4.00 -8.14
N LEU A 424 -12.96 3.94 -6.81
CA LEU A 424 -11.89 3.50 -5.90
C LEU A 424 -11.38 2.07 -6.22
N GLY A 425 -10.11 1.80 -5.92
CA GLY A 425 -9.57 0.43 -5.97
C GLY A 425 -10.35 -0.50 -5.05
N GLY A 426 -10.76 -1.67 -5.55
CA GLY A 426 -11.56 -2.64 -4.77
C GLY A 426 -13.08 -2.46 -4.80
N VAL A 427 -13.61 -1.41 -5.45
CA VAL A 427 -15.06 -1.14 -5.52
C VAL A 427 -15.86 -2.07 -6.45
N GLY A 428 -15.20 -3.04 -7.11
CA GLY A 428 -15.88 -4.04 -7.96
C GLY A 428 -16.09 -3.66 -9.44
N LYS A 429 -15.39 -2.64 -9.96
CA LYS A 429 -15.48 -2.22 -11.39
C LYS A 429 -15.30 -3.39 -12.37
N THR A 430 -14.23 -4.18 -12.17
CA THR A 430 -13.92 -5.36 -13.00
C THR A 430 -15.06 -6.39 -12.94
N GLN A 431 -15.66 -6.59 -11.77
CA GLN A 431 -16.79 -7.52 -11.59
C GLN A 431 -18.06 -7.04 -12.30
N ILE A 432 -18.33 -5.73 -12.31
CA ILE A 432 -19.46 -5.14 -13.08
C ILE A 432 -19.28 -5.40 -14.58
N VAL A 433 -18.08 -5.18 -15.11
CA VAL A 433 -17.82 -5.40 -16.55
C VAL A 433 -17.78 -6.89 -16.91
N LEU A 434 -17.32 -7.74 -15.99
CA LEU A 434 -17.37 -9.18 -16.16
C LEU A 434 -18.82 -9.68 -16.24
N GLU A 435 -19.71 -9.22 -15.35
CA GLU A 435 -21.13 -9.56 -15.42
C GLU A 435 -21.78 -9.02 -16.71
N LEU A 436 -21.40 -7.82 -17.17
CA LEU A 436 -21.82 -7.30 -18.48
C LEU A 436 -21.38 -8.22 -19.64
N ALA A 437 -20.15 -8.74 -19.61
CA ALA A 437 -19.63 -9.66 -20.64
C ALA A 437 -20.49 -10.94 -20.72
N TYR A 438 -20.81 -11.53 -19.57
CA TYR A 438 -21.67 -12.72 -19.51
C TYR A 438 -23.10 -12.44 -19.97
N ARG A 439 -23.70 -11.32 -19.57
CA ARG A 439 -25.03 -10.91 -20.06
C ARG A 439 -25.06 -10.62 -21.54
N THR A 440 -23.98 -10.06 -22.09
CA THR A 440 -23.83 -9.84 -23.53
C THR A 440 -23.83 -11.17 -24.26
N LYS A 441 -23.08 -12.17 -23.77
CA LYS A 441 -23.08 -13.53 -24.34
C LYS A 441 -24.46 -14.20 -24.32
N GLU A 442 -25.25 -13.95 -23.28
CA GLU A 442 -26.61 -14.51 -23.13
C GLU A 442 -27.65 -13.83 -24.02
N LYS A 443 -27.62 -12.48 -24.09
CA LYS A 443 -28.62 -11.67 -24.79
C LYS A 443 -28.28 -11.40 -26.26
N HIS A 444 -27.00 -11.37 -26.61
CA HIS A 444 -26.48 -11.06 -27.95
C HIS A 444 -25.58 -12.20 -28.44
N GLN A 445 -26.19 -13.30 -28.87
CA GLN A 445 -25.48 -14.54 -29.23
C GLN A 445 -24.53 -14.39 -30.42
N ASP A 446 -24.73 -13.38 -31.26
CA ASP A 446 -23.91 -13.08 -32.44
C ASP A 446 -22.74 -12.11 -32.16
N CYS A 447 -22.62 -11.62 -30.91
CA CYS A 447 -21.61 -10.63 -30.52
C CYS A 447 -20.35 -11.28 -29.95
N SER A 448 -19.18 -10.98 -30.53
CA SER A 448 -17.89 -11.45 -30.02
C SER A 448 -17.40 -10.61 -28.85
N VAL A 449 -16.87 -11.23 -27.80
CA VAL A 449 -16.41 -10.50 -26.59
C VAL A 449 -14.91 -10.72 -26.37
N PHE A 450 -14.17 -9.62 -26.23
CA PHE A 450 -12.72 -9.61 -26.05
C PHE A 450 -12.30 -8.85 -24.80
N TRP A 451 -11.27 -9.34 -24.11
CA TRP A 451 -10.78 -8.76 -22.86
C TRP A 451 -9.29 -8.40 -22.96
N LEU A 452 -8.97 -7.14 -22.66
CA LEU A 452 -7.63 -6.59 -22.67
C LEU A 452 -7.21 -6.17 -21.25
N PRO A 453 -6.32 -6.91 -20.56
CA PRO A 453 -5.68 -6.46 -19.34
C PRO A 453 -4.71 -5.31 -19.63
N ALA A 454 -5.03 -4.10 -19.19
CA ALA A 454 -4.16 -2.92 -19.29
C ALA A 454 -3.31 -2.70 -18.02
N THR A 455 -2.97 -3.78 -17.31
CA THR A 455 -2.15 -3.74 -16.08
C THR A 455 -0.70 -3.32 -16.34
N ASN A 456 -0.15 -3.70 -17.50
CA ASN A 456 1.15 -3.26 -18.00
C ASN A 456 1.22 -3.43 -19.54
N ALA A 457 2.27 -2.90 -20.17
CA ALA A 457 2.43 -2.92 -21.62
C ALA A 457 2.62 -4.34 -22.20
N GLU A 458 3.24 -5.25 -21.45
CA GLU A 458 3.49 -6.64 -21.88
C GLU A 458 2.20 -7.47 -21.89
N SER A 459 1.43 -7.43 -20.81
CA SER A 459 0.11 -8.09 -20.71
C SER A 459 -0.85 -7.57 -21.79
N LEU A 460 -0.83 -6.26 -22.06
CA LEU A 460 -1.63 -5.67 -23.11
C LEU A 460 -1.21 -6.15 -24.51
N GLN A 461 0.10 -6.19 -24.78
CA GLN A 461 0.65 -6.70 -26.05
C GLN A 461 0.30 -8.18 -26.26
N GLN A 462 0.41 -8.99 -25.21
CA GLN A 462 0.06 -10.40 -25.24
C GLN A 462 -1.43 -10.58 -25.56
N ALA A 463 -2.31 -9.83 -24.91
CA ALA A 463 -3.74 -9.94 -25.17
C ALA A 463 -4.15 -9.51 -26.59
N PHE A 464 -3.53 -8.46 -27.16
CA PHE A 464 -3.72 -8.14 -28.58
C PHE A 464 -3.25 -9.29 -29.49
N THR A 465 -2.17 -9.96 -29.14
CA THR A 465 -1.66 -11.12 -29.89
C THR A 465 -2.63 -12.30 -29.82
N ASP A 466 -3.12 -12.62 -28.62
CA ASP A 466 -4.07 -13.71 -28.40
C ASP A 466 -5.39 -13.47 -29.15
N ILE A 467 -5.93 -12.24 -29.09
CA ILE A 467 -7.15 -11.86 -29.81
C ILE A 467 -6.96 -12.01 -31.31
N GLY A 468 -5.85 -11.51 -31.85
CA GLY A 468 -5.64 -11.56 -33.28
C GLY A 468 -5.31 -12.97 -33.82
N GLN A 469 -4.68 -13.83 -33.01
CA GLN A 469 -4.58 -15.26 -33.31
C GLN A 469 -5.95 -15.92 -33.31
N GLN A 470 -6.81 -15.61 -32.33
CA GLN A 470 -8.16 -16.15 -32.22
C GLN A 470 -9.08 -15.69 -33.37
N LEU A 471 -8.86 -14.48 -33.89
CA LEU A 471 -9.54 -13.91 -35.06
C LEU A 471 -8.92 -14.34 -36.40
N GLU A 472 -7.84 -15.12 -36.37
CA GLU A 472 -7.09 -15.55 -37.57
C GLU A 472 -6.69 -14.38 -38.48
N VAL A 473 -6.23 -13.26 -37.87
CA VAL A 473 -5.88 -12.05 -38.62
C VAL A 473 -4.67 -12.30 -39.53
N PRO A 474 -4.77 -12.06 -40.85
CA PRO A 474 -3.66 -12.30 -41.77
C PRO A 474 -2.41 -11.47 -41.41
N GLY A 475 -1.24 -12.13 -41.39
CA GLY A 475 0.06 -11.49 -41.13
C GLY A 475 0.40 -11.31 -39.65
N ILE A 476 -0.40 -11.84 -38.71
CA ILE A 476 -0.17 -11.66 -37.28
C ILE A 476 1.04 -12.44 -36.73
N GLU A 477 1.47 -13.49 -37.43
CA GLU A 477 2.59 -14.35 -37.05
C GLU A 477 3.95 -13.84 -37.60
N GLU A 478 3.96 -12.76 -38.39
CA GLU A 478 5.18 -12.19 -38.94
C GLU A 478 6.03 -11.53 -37.83
N LYS A 479 7.34 -11.82 -37.79
CA LYS A 479 8.28 -11.37 -36.73
C LYS A 479 8.37 -9.85 -36.51
N GLN A 480 7.89 -9.02 -37.43
CA GLN A 480 7.90 -7.55 -37.33
C GLN A 480 6.49 -6.94 -37.44
N ALA A 481 5.44 -7.76 -37.36
CA ALA A 481 4.07 -7.27 -37.47
C ALA A 481 3.72 -6.34 -36.30
N ASP A 482 3.09 -5.20 -36.62
CA ASP A 482 2.41 -4.36 -35.64
C ASP A 482 1.05 -4.99 -35.33
N VAL A 483 1.08 -6.01 -34.46
CA VAL A 483 -0.07 -6.84 -34.05
C VAL A 483 -1.25 -5.97 -33.60
N LYS A 484 -0.98 -4.96 -32.78
CA LYS A 484 -2.01 -4.02 -32.27
C LYS A 484 -2.75 -3.35 -33.43
N LYS A 485 -2.01 -2.88 -34.43
CA LYS A 485 -2.59 -2.21 -35.61
C LYS A 485 -3.32 -3.18 -36.54
N LEU A 486 -2.86 -4.42 -36.66
CA LEU A 486 -3.55 -5.45 -37.44
C LEU A 486 -4.91 -5.81 -36.85
N VAL A 487 -4.97 -6.05 -35.53
CA VAL A 487 -6.22 -6.32 -34.81
C VAL A 487 -7.15 -5.09 -34.86
N GLN A 488 -6.60 -3.90 -34.63
CA GLN A 488 -7.34 -2.64 -34.76
C GLN A 488 -7.98 -2.50 -36.15
N ARG A 489 -7.25 -2.83 -37.21
CA ARG A 489 -7.76 -2.77 -38.59
C ARG A 489 -8.83 -3.83 -38.84
N HIS A 490 -8.63 -5.06 -38.38
CA HIS A 490 -9.59 -6.15 -38.55
C HIS A 490 -10.93 -5.83 -37.86
N LEU A 491 -10.90 -5.46 -36.57
CA LEU A 491 -12.11 -5.12 -35.81
C LEU A 491 -12.79 -3.82 -36.28
N SER A 492 -12.09 -2.97 -37.03
CA SER A 492 -12.69 -1.76 -37.64
C SER A 492 -13.41 -2.05 -38.98
N GLN A 493 -13.34 -3.28 -39.51
CA GLN A 493 -14.06 -3.67 -40.73
C GLN A 493 -15.47 -4.15 -40.41
N GLU A 494 -16.43 -3.89 -41.30
CA GLU A 494 -17.82 -4.40 -41.16
C GLU A 494 -17.89 -5.94 -41.19
N SER A 495 -16.91 -6.60 -41.80
CA SER A 495 -16.82 -8.06 -41.82
C SER A 495 -16.54 -8.69 -40.45
N ALA A 496 -16.09 -7.91 -39.46
CA ALA A 496 -15.85 -8.39 -38.11
C ALA A 496 -17.14 -8.62 -37.29
N GLY A 497 -18.30 -8.17 -37.79
CA GLY A 497 -19.58 -8.31 -37.11
C GLY A 497 -19.68 -7.49 -35.81
N GLU A 498 -20.63 -7.87 -34.95
CA GLU A 498 -20.81 -7.23 -33.64
C GLU A 498 -19.74 -7.70 -32.65
N TRP A 499 -19.13 -6.75 -31.93
CA TRP A 499 -18.16 -7.08 -30.90
C TRP A 499 -18.13 -6.11 -29.72
N LEU A 500 -17.73 -6.62 -28.56
CA LEU A 500 -17.49 -5.88 -27.32
C LEU A 500 -16.02 -6.06 -26.90
N LEU A 501 -15.29 -4.95 -26.82
CA LEU A 501 -13.91 -4.89 -26.36
C LEU A 501 -13.85 -4.29 -24.96
N ILE A 502 -13.49 -5.11 -23.98
CA ILE A 502 -13.31 -4.68 -22.59
C ILE A 502 -11.82 -4.41 -22.36
N VAL A 503 -11.48 -3.22 -21.87
CA VAL A 503 -10.11 -2.85 -21.49
C VAL A 503 -10.08 -2.61 -19.98
N ASP A 504 -9.53 -3.55 -19.23
CA ASP A 504 -9.56 -3.54 -17.77
C ASP A 504 -8.28 -2.91 -17.17
N ASN A 505 -8.43 -2.09 -16.12
CA ASN A 505 -7.36 -1.42 -15.37
C ASN A 505 -6.52 -0.42 -16.20
N VAL A 506 -7.15 0.47 -16.96
CA VAL A 506 -6.48 1.59 -17.64
C VAL A 506 -6.13 2.70 -16.63
N ASP A 507 -5.31 2.37 -15.63
CA ASP A 507 -4.99 3.26 -14.50
C ASP A 507 -3.86 4.23 -14.85
N ASP A 508 -2.96 3.84 -15.76
CA ASP A 508 -1.83 4.63 -16.21
C ASP A 508 -2.15 5.44 -17.48
N ILE A 509 -1.93 6.75 -17.38
CA ILE A 509 -2.16 7.67 -18.49
C ILE A 509 -1.14 7.51 -19.61
N GLU A 510 0.05 6.99 -19.33
CA GLU A 510 1.08 6.69 -20.32
C GLU A 510 0.67 5.48 -21.17
N ILE A 511 0.14 4.43 -20.56
CA ILE A 511 -0.46 3.28 -21.27
C ILE A 511 -1.59 3.78 -22.17
N TRP A 512 -2.46 4.66 -21.67
CA TRP A 512 -3.49 5.27 -22.51
C TRP A 512 -2.89 6.03 -23.70
N ASN A 513 -1.94 6.93 -23.48
CA ASN A 513 -1.42 7.82 -24.51
C ASN A 513 -0.55 7.10 -25.56
N HIS A 514 0.28 6.14 -25.15
CA HIS A 514 1.30 5.51 -25.99
C HIS A 514 0.88 4.13 -26.50
N GLU A 515 0.13 3.35 -25.71
CA GLU A 515 -0.14 1.94 -26.00
C GLU A 515 -1.57 1.62 -26.45
N LEU A 516 -2.56 2.47 -26.11
CA LEU A 516 -3.98 2.19 -26.38
C LEU A 516 -4.66 3.18 -27.32
N LYS A 517 -4.49 4.50 -27.11
CA LYS A 517 -5.30 5.54 -27.78
C LYS A 517 -5.27 5.46 -29.31
N ALA A 518 -4.13 5.11 -29.90
CA ALA A 518 -3.96 4.97 -31.34
C ALA A 518 -4.45 3.62 -31.90
N TYR A 519 -4.59 2.60 -31.04
CA TYR A 519 -4.84 1.21 -31.42
C TYR A 519 -6.26 0.73 -31.08
N LEU A 520 -7.11 1.58 -30.49
CA LEU A 520 -8.51 1.23 -30.29
C LEU A 520 -9.28 1.19 -31.63
N PRO A 521 -10.00 0.09 -31.94
CA PRO A 521 -10.79 -0.02 -33.15
C PRO A 521 -11.94 1.00 -33.20
N LYS A 522 -12.37 1.31 -34.42
CA LYS A 522 -13.51 2.19 -34.69
C LYS A 522 -14.47 1.45 -35.62
N SER A 523 -15.62 1.05 -35.09
CA SER A 523 -16.68 0.36 -35.82
C SER A 523 -18.05 0.97 -35.45
N GLN A 524 -19.03 0.83 -36.34
CA GLN A 524 -20.43 1.14 -36.03
C GLN A 524 -21.14 -0.01 -35.29
N GLN A 525 -20.56 -1.21 -35.30
CA GLN A 525 -21.09 -2.43 -34.68
C GLN A 525 -20.22 -2.90 -33.49
N GLY A 526 -19.24 -2.09 -33.08
CA GLY A 526 -18.25 -2.44 -32.08
C GLY A 526 -18.23 -1.47 -30.92
N TYR A 527 -18.17 -2.00 -29.70
CA TYR A 527 -18.23 -1.21 -28.47
C TYR A 527 -16.99 -1.40 -27.62
N VAL A 528 -16.53 -0.34 -26.95
CA VAL A 528 -15.38 -0.37 -26.04
C VAL A 528 -15.80 0.04 -24.64
N VAL A 529 -15.51 -0.79 -23.65
CA VAL A 529 -15.72 -0.48 -22.23
C VAL A 529 -14.37 -0.51 -21.53
N CYS A 530 -13.98 0.61 -20.92
CA CYS A 530 -12.74 0.70 -20.15
C CYS A 530 -13.04 0.77 -18.64
N THR A 531 -12.30 0.07 -17.80
CA THR A 531 -12.25 0.35 -16.36
C THR A 531 -10.99 1.12 -16.02
N THR A 532 -11.07 2.03 -15.06
CA THR A 532 -9.92 2.78 -14.54
C THR A 532 -10.19 3.24 -13.11
N ARG A 533 -9.14 3.44 -12.33
CA ARG A 533 -9.20 4.09 -11.02
C ARG A 533 -9.06 5.60 -11.14
N ASN A 534 -8.63 6.11 -12.30
CA ASN A 534 -8.30 7.52 -12.50
C ASN A 534 -9.39 8.22 -13.33
N ARG A 535 -10.19 9.06 -12.67
CA ARG A 535 -11.26 9.84 -13.31
C ARG A 535 -10.75 10.73 -14.45
N LYS A 536 -9.54 11.29 -14.35
CA LYS A 536 -8.95 12.12 -15.43
C LYS A 536 -8.70 11.27 -16.69
N VAL A 537 -8.32 10.01 -16.52
CA VAL A 537 -8.17 9.05 -17.64
C VAL A 537 -9.54 8.66 -18.19
N ALA A 538 -10.53 8.38 -17.34
CA ALA A 538 -11.89 8.06 -17.77
C ALA A 538 -12.49 9.16 -18.68
N VAL A 539 -12.34 10.42 -18.28
CA VAL A 539 -12.78 11.58 -19.08
C VAL A 539 -12.00 11.69 -20.40
N LYS A 540 -10.70 11.35 -20.43
CA LYS A 540 -9.93 11.31 -21.68
C LYS A 540 -10.37 10.18 -22.62
N ILE A 541 -10.83 9.06 -22.08
CA ILE A 541 -11.31 7.90 -22.85
C ILE A 541 -12.70 8.16 -23.44
N ALA A 542 -13.67 8.47 -22.59
CA ALA A 542 -15.08 8.49 -22.94
C ALA A 542 -15.70 9.89 -23.04
N ARG A 543 -14.93 10.94 -22.72
CA ARG A 543 -15.37 12.36 -22.67
C ARG A 543 -16.53 12.56 -21.70
N SER A 544 -17.76 12.36 -22.16
CA SER A 544 -18.99 12.51 -21.40
C SER A 544 -19.61 11.18 -20.92
N ASN A 545 -19.21 10.03 -21.49
CA ASN A 545 -19.81 8.73 -21.15
C ASN A 545 -19.01 8.01 -20.05
N VAL A 546 -18.91 8.66 -18.89
CA VAL A 546 -18.21 8.13 -17.71
C VAL A 546 -19.24 7.68 -16.67
N ILE A 547 -19.10 6.46 -16.19
CA ILE A 547 -19.90 5.90 -15.09
C ILE A 547 -19.00 5.82 -13.85
N GLU A 548 -19.38 6.56 -12.82
CA GLU A 548 -18.68 6.56 -11.54
C GLU A 548 -19.33 5.55 -10.61
N VAL A 549 -18.54 4.59 -10.12
CA VAL A 549 -18.97 3.53 -9.21
C VAL A 549 -18.53 3.92 -7.81
N ALA A 550 -19.51 4.25 -6.98
CA ALA A 550 -19.32 4.49 -5.55
C ALA A 550 -19.27 3.17 -4.76
N GLU A 551 -18.93 3.27 -3.47
CA GLU A 551 -19.04 2.18 -2.50
C GLU A 551 -20.47 1.60 -2.46
N MET A 552 -20.60 0.35 -1.99
CA MET A 552 -21.90 -0.30 -1.86
C MET A 552 -22.75 0.44 -0.83
N ASP A 553 -24.06 0.46 -1.05
CA ASP A 553 -24.98 0.78 0.04
C ASP A 553 -25.03 -0.38 1.04
N GLU A 554 -25.61 -0.09 2.22
CA GLU A 554 -25.71 -1.03 3.32
C GLU A 554 -26.43 -2.32 2.92
N GLU A 555 -27.49 -2.23 2.10
CA GLU A 555 -28.27 -3.38 1.65
C GLU A 555 -27.44 -4.31 0.76
N MET A 556 -26.74 -3.76 -0.23
CA MET A 556 -25.86 -4.54 -1.11
C MET A 556 -24.68 -5.13 -0.35
N ALA A 557 -24.07 -4.37 0.56
CA ALA A 557 -22.96 -4.84 1.37
C ALA A 557 -23.38 -6.01 2.30
N MET A 558 -24.57 -5.93 2.89
CA MET A 558 -25.15 -7.02 3.68
C MET A 558 -25.42 -8.26 2.82
N GLN A 559 -25.94 -8.08 1.61
CA GLN A 559 -26.15 -9.19 0.68
C GLN A 559 -24.84 -9.85 0.27
N LEU A 560 -23.78 -9.06 0.02
CA LEU A 560 -22.46 -9.60 -0.31
C LEU A 560 -21.89 -10.40 0.86
N LEU A 561 -21.87 -9.83 2.07
CA LEU A 561 -21.43 -10.53 3.28
C LEU A 561 -22.20 -11.84 3.50
N THR A 562 -23.52 -11.81 3.26
CA THR A 562 -24.38 -13.01 3.35
C THR A 562 -23.99 -14.11 2.37
N LYS A 563 -23.60 -13.74 1.14
CA LYS A 563 -23.17 -14.71 0.12
C LYS A 563 -21.74 -15.20 0.35
N SER A 564 -20.90 -14.42 1.03
CA SER A 564 -19.49 -14.73 1.25
C SER A 564 -19.24 -15.56 2.52
N LEU A 565 -20.14 -15.55 3.51
CA LEU A 565 -20.00 -16.37 4.73
C LEU A 565 -20.52 -17.80 4.54
N ILE A 566 -19.76 -18.78 5.04
CA ILE A 566 -20.19 -20.19 5.06
C ILE A 566 -21.25 -20.40 6.15
N ASN A 567 -21.05 -19.82 7.33
CA ASN A 567 -21.98 -19.92 8.45
C ASN A 567 -22.94 -18.72 8.50
N GLN A 568 -24.16 -18.91 8.01
CA GLN A 568 -25.18 -17.86 8.01
C GLN A 568 -25.71 -17.50 9.41
N GLU A 569 -25.53 -18.36 10.43
CA GLU A 569 -25.97 -18.07 11.79
C GLU A 569 -25.21 -16.89 12.44
N LEU A 570 -24.02 -16.57 11.92
CA LEU A 570 -23.22 -15.42 12.36
C LEU A 570 -23.93 -14.07 12.08
N LEU A 571 -24.84 -14.04 11.11
CA LEU A 571 -25.60 -12.84 10.72
C LEU A 571 -26.81 -12.59 11.63
N ASN A 572 -27.10 -13.49 12.58
CA ASN A 572 -28.16 -13.27 13.57
C ASN A 572 -27.87 -12.04 14.44
N SER A 573 -26.60 -11.66 14.60
CA SER A 573 -26.20 -10.37 15.16
C SER A 573 -26.17 -9.30 14.08
N HIS A 574 -27.34 -8.77 13.71
CA HIS A 574 -27.46 -7.73 12.68
C HIS A 574 -26.62 -6.48 13.01
N GLN A 575 -26.49 -6.16 14.30
CA GLN A 575 -25.72 -5.01 14.78
C GLN A 575 -24.21 -5.19 14.55
N ASP A 576 -23.66 -6.40 14.76
CA ASP A 576 -22.23 -6.66 14.53
C ASP A 576 -21.93 -6.70 13.03
N ALA A 577 -22.83 -7.27 12.23
CA ALA A 577 -22.72 -7.24 10.78
C ALA A 577 -22.72 -5.81 10.23
N GLN A 578 -23.62 -4.95 10.70
CA GLN A 578 -23.68 -3.54 10.30
C GLN A 578 -22.38 -2.79 10.68
N LYS A 579 -21.92 -2.93 11.93
CA LYS A 579 -20.67 -2.32 12.39
C LYS A 579 -19.46 -2.79 11.58
N LEU A 580 -19.37 -4.07 11.24
CA LEU A 580 -18.29 -4.61 10.42
C LEU A 580 -18.27 -3.94 9.04
N LEU A 581 -19.43 -3.85 8.39
CA LEU A 581 -19.54 -3.22 7.07
C LEU A 581 -19.17 -1.73 7.11
N GLU A 582 -19.55 -1.01 8.17
CA GLU A 582 -19.15 0.38 8.39
C GLU A 582 -17.63 0.54 8.53
N GLN A 583 -16.96 -0.34 9.29
CA GLN A 583 -15.49 -0.31 9.46
C GLN A 583 -14.74 -0.64 8.16
N LEU A 584 -15.32 -1.51 7.34
CA LEU A 584 -14.82 -1.87 6.02
C LEU A 584 -15.28 -0.90 4.92
N THR A 585 -15.91 0.22 5.31
CA THR A 585 -16.35 1.29 4.39
C THR A 585 -17.22 0.77 3.25
N PHE A 586 -18.01 -0.28 3.51
CA PHE A 586 -18.85 -0.95 2.51
C PHE A 586 -18.09 -1.35 1.22
N LEU A 587 -16.79 -1.58 1.34
CA LEU A 587 -15.94 -1.87 0.19
C LEU A 587 -16.02 -3.37 -0.13
N PRO A 588 -16.44 -3.77 -1.35
CA PRO A 588 -16.66 -5.17 -1.70
C PRO A 588 -15.43 -6.04 -1.46
N LEU A 589 -14.26 -5.55 -1.84
CA LEU A 589 -13.00 -6.26 -1.66
C LEU A 589 -12.68 -6.53 -0.18
N ALA A 590 -12.87 -5.53 0.68
CA ALA A 590 -12.60 -5.66 2.10
C ALA A 590 -13.61 -6.60 2.77
N ILE A 591 -14.88 -6.57 2.33
CA ILE A 591 -15.93 -7.48 2.81
C ILE A 591 -15.60 -8.93 2.47
N VAL A 592 -15.20 -9.21 1.23
CA VAL A 592 -14.84 -10.57 0.79
C VAL A 592 -13.61 -11.08 1.54
N GLN A 593 -12.59 -10.23 1.74
CA GLN A 593 -11.41 -10.59 2.52
C GLN A 593 -11.75 -10.89 3.98
N ALA A 594 -12.54 -10.03 4.63
CA ALA A 594 -12.98 -10.26 6.00
C ALA A 594 -13.80 -11.56 6.12
N ALA A 595 -14.71 -11.81 5.19
CA ALA A 595 -15.49 -13.05 5.16
C ALA A 595 -14.60 -14.28 4.96
N ALA A 596 -13.59 -14.21 4.08
CA ALA A 596 -12.62 -15.29 3.88
C ALA A 596 -11.85 -15.60 5.18
N TYR A 597 -11.30 -14.56 5.84
CA TYR A 597 -10.60 -14.71 7.11
C TYR A 597 -11.51 -15.33 8.20
N ILE A 598 -12.75 -14.86 8.31
CA ILE A 598 -13.75 -15.38 9.26
C ILE A 598 -14.04 -16.86 8.97
N ASN A 599 -14.20 -17.23 7.69
CA ASN A 599 -14.47 -18.60 7.27
C ASN A 599 -13.29 -19.54 7.56
N GLU A 600 -12.06 -19.10 7.29
CA GLU A 600 -10.84 -19.89 7.48
C GLU A 600 -10.53 -20.12 8.96
N ASN A 601 -10.74 -19.11 9.80
CA ASN A 601 -10.42 -19.16 11.22
C ASN A 601 -11.60 -19.60 12.10
N GLY A 602 -12.82 -19.62 11.55
CA GLY A 602 -14.02 -20.07 12.26
C GLY A 602 -14.46 -19.17 13.43
N ILE A 603 -14.18 -17.86 13.34
CA ILE A 603 -14.44 -16.87 14.40
C ILE A 603 -15.80 -16.16 14.24
N ALA A 604 -16.27 -15.47 15.28
CA ALA A 604 -17.50 -14.67 15.22
C ALA A 604 -17.27 -13.27 14.61
N LEU A 605 -18.34 -12.61 14.11
CA LEU A 605 -18.25 -11.22 13.62
C LEU A 605 -17.74 -10.26 14.70
N SER A 606 -18.17 -10.45 15.95
CA SER A 606 -17.73 -9.67 17.10
C SER A 606 -16.24 -9.86 17.40
N GLU A 607 -15.69 -11.06 17.18
CA GLU A 607 -14.27 -11.33 17.38
C GLU A 607 -13.42 -10.67 16.28
N TYR A 608 -13.88 -10.71 15.02
CA TYR A 608 -13.22 -9.97 13.94
C TYR A 608 -13.28 -8.45 14.15
N LEU A 609 -14.39 -7.92 14.69
CA LEU A 609 -14.50 -6.52 15.07
C LEU A 609 -13.48 -6.12 16.14
N VAL A 610 -13.24 -6.98 17.14
CA VAL A 610 -12.17 -6.75 18.12
C VAL A 610 -10.81 -6.65 17.42
N LEU A 611 -10.50 -7.54 16.48
CA LEU A 611 -9.26 -7.47 15.71
C LEU A 611 -9.13 -6.18 14.88
N LEU A 612 -10.24 -5.61 14.40
CA LEU A 612 -10.26 -4.31 13.71
C LEU A 612 -10.13 -3.11 14.66
N GLU A 613 -10.30 -3.31 15.97
CA GLU A 613 -10.17 -2.32 17.03
C GLU A 613 -8.82 -2.40 17.78
N GLU A 614 -8.00 -3.42 17.48
CA GLU A 614 -6.64 -3.59 18.01
C GLU A 614 -5.67 -2.51 17.49
N GLN A 615 -4.38 -2.63 17.86
CA GLN A 615 -3.37 -1.67 17.41
C GLN A 615 -3.34 -1.58 15.89
N GLU A 616 -3.10 -0.37 15.39
CA GLU A 616 -3.13 -0.05 13.96
C GLU A 616 -2.27 -1.02 13.12
N GLN A 617 -1.13 -1.47 13.68
CA GLN A 617 -0.24 -2.42 13.03
C GLN A 617 -0.87 -3.81 12.86
N ASP A 618 -1.62 -4.31 13.84
CA ASP A 618 -2.31 -5.59 13.77
C ASP A 618 -3.48 -5.54 12.78
N VAL A 619 -4.22 -4.41 12.75
CA VAL A 619 -5.29 -4.16 11.77
C VAL A 619 -4.73 -4.14 10.34
N ILE A 620 -3.54 -3.56 10.17
CA ILE A 620 -2.84 -3.51 8.90
C ILE A 620 -2.42 -4.90 8.45
N ASP A 621 -1.84 -5.70 9.34
CA ASP A 621 -1.41 -7.07 9.03
C ASP A 621 -2.64 -7.92 8.65
N LEU A 622 -3.74 -7.79 9.39
CA LEU A 622 -5.02 -8.44 9.11
C LEU A 622 -5.60 -8.07 7.73
N LEU A 623 -5.63 -6.79 7.36
CA LEU A 623 -6.10 -6.32 6.05
C LEU A 623 -5.12 -6.61 4.91
N SER A 624 -3.89 -7.01 5.27
CA SER A 624 -2.82 -7.36 4.34
C SER A 624 -2.65 -8.87 4.15
N GLU A 625 -3.48 -9.69 4.78
CA GLU A 625 -3.46 -11.13 4.56
C GLU A 625 -3.94 -11.49 3.15
N ASP A 626 -3.25 -12.46 2.56
CA ASP A 626 -3.56 -13.00 1.23
C ASP A 626 -4.75 -13.96 1.34
N PHE A 627 -5.64 -13.94 0.36
CA PHE A 627 -6.80 -14.85 0.28
C PHE A 627 -7.05 -15.22 -1.18
N ASP A 628 -7.55 -16.43 -1.43
CA ASP A 628 -7.84 -16.88 -2.80
C ASP A 628 -9.07 -16.16 -3.38
N ASP A 629 -8.92 -15.54 -4.56
CA ASP A 629 -10.00 -14.89 -5.33
C ASP A 629 -9.92 -15.28 -6.82
N ASP A 630 -10.82 -16.17 -7.26
CA ASP A 630 -10.97 -16.63 -8.65
C ASP A 630 -11.29 -15.49 -9.66
N GLY A 631 -11.63 -14.28 -9.16
CA GLY A 631 -11.94 -13.10 -9.94
C GLY A 631 -10.75 -12.20 -10.30
N ARG A 632 -9.50 -12.62 -10.01
CA ARG A 632 -8.28 -11.83 -10.21
C ARG A 632 -7.23 -12.51 -11.07
N TYR A 633 -6.23 -11.74 -11.51
CA TYR A 633 -5.10 -12.23 -12.29
C TYR A 633 -4.14 -13.04 -11.40
N GLU A 634 -3.75 -14.26 -11.83
CA GLU A 634 -2.92 -15.22 -11.08
C GLU A 634 -1.57 -14.66 -10.57
N ASP A 635 -1.05 -13.59 -11.21
CA ASP A 635 0.24 -12.97 -10.88
C ASP A 635 0.15 -11.85 -9.81
N VAL A 636 -1.06 -11.57 -9.27
CA VAL A 636 -1.31 -10.44 -8.35
C VAL A 636 -1.61 -10.96 -6.94
N LYS A 637 -0.78 -10.61 -5.94
CA LYS A 637 -1.02 -10.91 -4.52
C LYS A 637 -2.27 -10.18 -4.00
N ASN A 638 -3.10 -10.84 -3.18
CA ASN A 638 -4.45 -10.40 -2.80
C ASN A 638 -4.64 -9.46 -1.58
N PRO A 639 -3.63 -8.83 -0.95
CA PRO A 639 -3.89 -7.87 0.11
C PRO A 639 -4.80 -6.70 -0.34
N VAL A 640 -5.77 -6.29 0.48
CA VAL A 640 -6.58 -5.10 0.20
C VAL A 640 -5.68 -3.87 0.05
N ALA A 641 -4.65 -3.78 0.90
CA ALA A 641 -3.64 -2.74 0.91
C ALA A 641 -2.84 -2.63 -0.40
N THR A 642 -2.44 -3.74 -1.03
CA THR A 642 -1.62 -3.69 -2.26
C THR A 642 -2.34 -2.97 -3.39
N THR A 643 -3.68 -3.05 -3.44
CA THR A 643 -4.45 -2.34 -4.45
C THR A 643 -4.24 -0.83 -4.36
N TRP A 644 -4.23 -0.24 -3.17
CA TRP A 644 -4.00 1.20 -3.02
C TRP A 644 -2.53 1.58 -3.13
N LEU A 645 -1.62 0.73 -2.67
CA LEU A 645 -0.17 0.99 -2.76
C LEU A 645 0.30 1.08 -4.21
N VAL A 646 -0.22 0.22 -5.10
CA VAL A 646 0.04 0.33 -6.54
C VAL A 646 -0.41 1.70 -7.07
N SER A 647 -1.64 2.12 -6.76
CA SER A 647 -2.15 3.44 -7.16
C SER A 647 -1.29 4.58 -6.59
N PHE A 648 -0.84 4.47 -5.34
CA PHE A 648 0.03 5.46 -4.69
C PHE A 648 1.40 5.55 -5.38
N GLU A 649 2.01 4.43 -5.76
CA GLU A 649 3.27 4.46 -6.52
C GLU A 649 3.11 5.17 -7.87
N HIS A 650 1.98 4.97 -8.55
CA HIS A 650 1.66 5.72 -9.78
C HIS A 650 1.52 7.22 -9.49
N ILE A 651 0.79 7.61 -8.44
CA ILE A 651 0.67 9.01 -8.02
C ILE A 651 2.05 9.61 -7.72
N ARG A 652 2.91 8.90 -6.99
CA ARG A 652 4.25 9.36 -6.62
C ARG A 652 5.14 9.65 -7.83
N ARG A 653 4.97 8.89 -8.93
CA ARG A 653 5.71 9.11 -10.19
C ARG A 653 5.15 10.29 -10.99
N LEU A 654 3.83 10.41 -11.09
CA LEU A 654 3.15 11.38 -11.97
C LEU A 654 2.93 12.76 -11.32
N ASP A 655 2.62 12.78 -10.03
CA ASP A 655 2.27 13.95 -9.26
C ASP A 655 2.88 13.87 -7.85
N PRO A 656 4.19 14.20 -7.71
CA PRO A 656 4.89 14.10 -6.43
C PRO A 656 4.21 14.92 -5.32
N LEU A 657 3.63 16.08 -5.65
CA LEU A 657 2.94 16.92 -4.67
C LEU A 657 1.68 16.24 -4.13
N ALA A 658 0.92 15.54 -4.97
CA ALA A 658 -0.22 14.73 -4.52
C ALA A 658 0.24 13.61 -3.57
N ALA A 659 1.37 12.96 -3.86
CA ALA A 659 1.93 11.96 -2.96
C ALA A 659 2.38 12.57 -1.62
N GLU A 660 3.04 13.75 -1.64
CA GLU A 660 3.41 14.49 -0.43
C GLU A 660 2.17 14.85 0.40
N TYR A 661 1.09 15.31 -0.23
CA TYR A 661 -0.17 15.61 0.45
C TYR A 661 -0.80 14.37 1.08
N LEU A 662 -0.82 13.24 0.38
CA LEU A 662 -1.36 12.01 0.95
C LEU A 662 -0.52 11.50 2.14
N SER A 663 0.82 11.55 2.02
CA SER A 663 1.71 11.20 3.14
C SER A 663 1.47 12.12 4.35
N PHE A 664 1.34 13.43 4.13
CA PHE A 664 1.00 14.38 5.19
C PHE A 664 -0.37 14.09 5.81
N MET A 665 -1.42 13.90 5.01
CA MET A 665 -2.77 13.63 5.51
C MET A 665 -2.87 12.29 6.25
N SER A 666 -2.02 11.33 5.93
CA SER A 666 -1.94 10.05 6.66
C SER A 666 -1.42 10.20 8.10
N CYS A 667 -0.73 11.30 8.42
CA CYS A 667 -0.24 11.60 9.76
C CYS A 667 -1.29 12.25 10.67
N ILE A 668 -2.37 12.79 10.12
CA ILE A 668 -3.42 13.52 10.86
C ILE A 668 -4.77 12.78 10.82
N ASP A 669 -5.76 13.29 11.55
CA ASP A 669 -7.13 12.76 11.49
C ASP A 669 -7.63 12.78 10.03
N PRO A 670 -8.16 11.66 9.50
CA PRO A 670 -8.56 11.56 8.09
C PRO A 670 -9.79 12.39 7.72
N LYS A 671 -10.56 12.92 8.67
CA LYS A 671 -11.79 13.66 8.40
C LYS A 671 -11.62 15.16 8.65
N ASP A 672 -12.35 15.97 7.88
CA ASP A 672 -12.45 17.41 8.07
C ASP A 672 -11.12 18.19 7.94
N ILE A 673 -10.20 17.70 7.09
CA ILE A 673 -8.87 18.29 6.89
C ILE A 673 -8.98 19.62 6.14
N PRO A 674 -8.61 20.77 6.74
CA PRO A 674 -8.64 22.05 6.03
C PRO A 674 -7.57 22.10 4.94
N GLN A 675 -7.90 22.54 3.72
CA GLN A 675 -6.90 22.71 2.65
C GLN A 675 -5.74 23.64 3.07
N SER A 676 -6.02 24.66 3.89
CA SER A 676 -5.00 25.57 4.43
C SER A 676 -3.96 24.89 5.33
N LEU A 677 -4.27 23.72 5.89
CA LEU A 677 -3.35 22.94 6.72
C LEU A 677 -2.28 22.24 5.86
N LEU A 678 -2.58 21.93 4.60
CA LEU A 678 -1.66 21.23 3.71
C LEU A 678 -0.34 22.02 3.54
N PRO A 679 0.78 21.32 3.24
CA PRO A 679 2.04 21.97 2.92
C PRO A 679 1.88 22.97 1.75
N PRO A 680 2.48 24.17 1.85
CA PRO A 680 2.29 25.21 0.86
C PRO A 680 2.87 24.79 -0.50
N ALA A 681 2.03 24.82 -1.54
CA ALA A 681 2.48 24.58 -2.91
C ALA A 681 3.15 25.82 -3.53
N GLN A 682 3.96 25.61 -4.56
CA GLN A 682 4.57 26.71 -5.34
C GLN A 682 3.53 27.62 -6.03
N SER A 683 2.30 27.13 -6.24
CA SER A 683 1.18 27.91 -6.77
C SER A 683 -0.15 27.25 -6.46
N ARG A 684 -1.22 28.05 -6.35
CA ARG A 684 -2.60 27.58 -6.17
C ARG A 684 -3.04 26.58 -7.25
N LYS A 685 -2.52 26.74 -8.48
CA LYS A 685 -2.78 25.79 -9.57
C LYS A 685 -2.21 24.40 -9.24
N LYS A 686 -0.96 24.31 -8.79
CA LYS A 686 -0.33 23.02 -8.44
C LYS A 686 -1.04 22.33 -7.28
N GLU A 687 -1.46 23.09 -6.27
CA GLU A 687 -2.28 22.59 -5.17
C GLU A 687 -3.61 22.01 -5.68
N THR A 688 -4.32 22.77 -6.52
CA THR A 688 -5.60 22.33 -7.12
C THR A 688 -5.42 21.08 -7.98
N ASP A 689 -4.33 21.03 -8.76
CA ASP A 689 -4.00 19.89 -9.63
C ASP A 689 -3.70 18.63 -8.79
N ALA A 690 -2.94 18.77 -7.70
CA ALA A 690 -2.56 17.69 -6.77
C ALA A 690 -3.76 17.13 -6.01
N ILE A 691 -4.58 18.00 -5.39
CA ILE A 691 -5.83 17.58 -4.73
C ILE A 691 -6.77 16.96 -5.78
N GLY A 692 -6.84 17.53 -6.98
CA GLY A 692 -7.60 16.95 -8.09
C GLY A 692 -7.07 15.60 -8.58
N THR A 693 -5.78 15.30 -8.38
CA THR A 693 -5.21 13.97 -8.64
C THR A 693 -5.67 12.98 -7.58
N LEU A 694 -5.57 13.32 -6.30
CA LEU A 694 -6.03 12.44 -5.21
C LEU A 694 -7.54 12.16 -5.28
N ASP A 695 -8.34 13.19 -5.59
CA ASP A 695 -9.79 13.09 -5.81
C ASP A 695 -10.10 12.21 -7.04
N ALA A 696 -9.31 12.31 -8.11
CA ALA A 696 -9.49 11.47 -9.29
C ALA A 696 -9.22 9.98 -9.06
N TYR A 697 -8.42 9.63 -8.06
CA TYR A 697 -8.21 8.24 -7.59
C TYR A 697 -9.20 7.83 -6.49
N SER A 698 -10.14 8.72 -6.12
CA SER A 698 -11.07 8.56 -4.99
C SER A 698 -10.37 8.34 -3.64
N PHE A 699 -9.11 8.76 -3.49
CA PHE A 699 -8.36 8.66 -2.23
C PHE A 699 -8.80 9.72 -1.22
N VAL A 700 -9.24 10.86 -1.74
CA VAL A 700 -9.82 11.95 -0.96
C VAL A 700 -11.15 12.37 -1.55
N SER A 701 -12.02 12.92 -0.71
CA SER A 701 -13.26 13.58 -1.13
C SER A 701 -13.27 15.03 -0.71
N LYS A 702 -13.86 15.89 -1.54
CA LYS A 702 -13.97 17.34 -1.28
C LYS A 702 -15.32 17.68 -0.67
N ARG A 703 -15.32 18.36 0.47
CA ARG A 703 -16.53 18.96 1.05
C ARG A 703 -16.70 20.37 0.50
N ALA A 704 -17.69 20.55 -0.38
CA ALA A 704 -17.92 21.81 -1.10
C ALA A 704 -18.27 23.00 -0.18
N ALA A 705 -18.76 22.77 1.03
CA ALA A 705 -19.20 23.82 1.95
C ALA A 705 -18.05 24.57 2.65
N ASP A 706 -16.91 23.90 2.93
CA ASP A 706 -15.89 24.41 3.86
C ASP A 706 -14.43 24.26 3.38
N GLU A 707 -14.21 23.96 2.10
CA GLU A 707 -12.86 23.68 1.55
C GLU A 707 -12.09 22.59 2.32
N ALA A 708 -12.81 21.67 2.98
CA ALA A 708 -12.24 20.56 3.72
C ALA A 708 -12.12 19.29 2.84
N LEU A 709 -11.18 18.42 3.22
CA LEU A 709 -10.91 17.14 2.58
C LEU A 709 -11.10 15.99 3.58
N ASP A 710 -11.67 14.89 3.12
CA ASP A 710 -11.66 13.62 3.85
C ASP A 710 -10.80 12.60 3.10
N VAL A 711 -9.91 11.91 3.81
CA VAL A 711 -9.18 10.74 3.29
C VAL A 711 -10.02 9.48 3.55
N HIS A 712 -10.11 8.61 2.56
CA HIS A 712 -10.78 7.32 2.73
C HIS A 712 -10.09 6.49 3.84
N ARG A 713 -10.84 5.97 4.82
CA ARG A 713 -10.32 5.29 6.04
C ARG A 713 -9.29 4.21 5.72
N LEU A 714 -9.61 3.30 4.81
CA LEU A 714 -8.70 2.19 4.48
C LEU A 714 -7.47 2.64 3.68
N VAL A 715 -7.57 3.74 2.91
CA VAL A 715 -6.42 4.36 2.22
C VAL A 715 -5.50 4.99 3.25
N HIS A 716 -6.07 5.67 4.25
CA HIS A 716 -5.33 6.25 5.37
C HIS A 716 -4.52 5.18 6.12
N LEU A 717 -5.13 4.05 6.49
CA LEU A 717 -4.44 2.93 7.13
C LEU A 717 -3.34 2.32 6.25
N ALA A 718 -3.63 2.03 4.98
CA ALA A 718 -2.66 1.44 4.06
C ALA A 718 -1.45 2.36 3.83
N MET A 719 -1.67 3.68 3.75
CA MET A 719 -0.59 4.66 3.62
C MET A 719 0.28 4.75 4.85
N ARG A 720 -0.31 4.71 6.05
CA ARG A 720 0.44 4.70 7.30
C ARG A 720 1.29 3.44 7.44
N ASN A 721 0.77 2.28 7.04
CA ASN A 721 1.58 1.06 6.96
C ASN A 721 2.81 1.27 6.08
N TRP A 722 2.56 1.73 4.84
CA TRP A 722 3.61 1.92 3.85
C TRP A 722 4.71 2.87 4.34
N LEU A 723 4.33 3.97 5.00
CA LEU A 723 5.28 4.90 5.61
C LEU A 723 6.14 4.22 6.68
N ARG A 724 5.57 3.34 7.50
CA ARG A 724 6.33 2.61 8.54
C ARG A 724 7.25 1.56 7.93
N THR A 725 6.76 0.72 7.01
CA THR A 725 7.58 -0.31 6.35
C THR A 725 8.76 0.27 5.57
N ASN A 726 8.59 1.46 4.98
CA ASN A 726 9.65 2.16 4.23
C ASN A 726 10.52 3.08 5.09
N ASN A 727 10.32 3.12 6.42
CA ASN A 727 11.01 4.03 7.35
C ASN A 727 10.84 5.53 7.02
N GLU A 728 9.73 5.90 6.37
CA GLU A 728 9.39 7.29 6.05
C GLU A 728 8.43 7.93 7.08
N TRP A 729 7.82 7.14 7.97
CA TRP A 729 6.83 7.60 8.96
C TRP A 729 7.34 8.77 9.82
N LEU A 730 8.49 8.63 10.47
CA LEU A 730 9.05 9.68 11.34
C LEU A 730 9.35 10.98 10.58
N VAL A 731 9.76 10.87 9.31
CA VAL A 731 10.06 12.04 8.46
C VAL A 731 8.78 12.83 8.18
N TRP A 732 7.68 12.14 7.87
CA TRP A 732 6.40 12.78 7.59
C TRP A 732 5.68 13.24 8.85
N ALA A 733 5.79 12.50 9.95
CA ALA A 733 5.30 12.91 11.26
C ALA A 733 5.95 14.22 11.71
N ASP A 734 7.28 14.35 11.58
CA ASP A 734 8.01 15.56 11.96
C ASP A 734 7.62 16.78 11.12
N LYS A 735 7.53 16.63 9.79
CA LYS A 735 7.01 17.68 8.89
C LYS A 735 5.58 18.11 9.24
N THR A 736 4.75 17.14 9.63
CA THR A 736 3.36 17.39 10.01
C THR A 736 3.28 18.17 11.32
N LEU A 737 4.09 17.79 12.31
CA LEU A 737 4.21 18.50 13.58
C LEU A 737 4.70 19.94 13.36
N GLU A 738 5.75 20.13 12.56
CA GLU A 738 6.28 21.47 12.22
C GLU A 738 5.19 22.34 11.59
N ARG A 739 4.47 21.82 10.60
CA ARG A 739 3.38 22.55 9.94
C ARG A 739 2.24 22.92 10.90
N LEU A 740 1.87 22.01 11.81
CA LEU A 740 0.84 22.29 12.81
C LEU A 740 1.30 23.34 13.83
N VAL A 741 2.58 23.35 14.20
CA VAL A 741 3.16 24.40 15.06
C VAL A 741 3.08 25.77 14.38
N GLU A 742 3.35 25.86 13.08
CA GLU A 742 3.21 27.10 12.29
C GLU A 742 1.76 27.60 12.23
N VAL A 743 0.81 26.70 12.02
CA VAL A 743 -0.61 27.06 11.84
C VAL A 743 -1.31 27.35 13.17
N ILE A 744 -0.95 26.62 14.22
CA ILE A 744 -1.46 26.81 15.59
C ILE A 744 -0.50 27.76 16.31
N ASP A 745 -0.57 29.03 15.92
CA ASP A 745 0.20 30.10 16.53
C ASP A 745 -0.44 30.55 17.88
N PRO A 746 0.30 30.49 19.01
CA PRO A 746 -0.18 30.93 20.32
C PRO A 746 -0.40 32.44 20.41
N ASP A 747 0.28 33.25 19.59
CA ASP A 747 0.17 34.72 19.61
C ASP A 747 -1.16 35.22 18.99
N GLY A 748 -1.92 34.30 18.39
CA GLY A 748 -3.29 34.56 17.99
C GLY A 748 -3.43 35.37 16.70
N HIS A 749 -2.34 35.59 15.97
CA HIS A 749 -2.34 36.31 14.68
C HIS A 749 -2.95 35.49 13.53
N GLY A 750 -3.08 34.17 13.70
CA GLY A 750 -3.69 33.26 12.72
C GLY A 750 -5.22 33.23 12.74
N ASN A 751 -5.82 32.85 11.60
CA ASN A 751 -7.27 32.75 11.42
C ASN A 751 -7.90 31.77 12.44
N LYS A 752 -8.76 32.30 13.34
CA LYS A 752 -9.45 31.53 14.39
C LYS A 752 -10.22 30.31 13.85
N LYS A 753 -10.86 30.43 12.67
CA LYS A 753 -11.60 29.33 12.03
C LYS A 753 -10.65 28.18 11.67
N VAL A 754 -9.50 28.50 11.07
CA VAL A 754 -8.49 27.51 10.66
C VAL A 754 -7.89 26.82 11.88
N ARG A 755 -7.54 27.58 12.93
CA ARG A 755 -6.97 27.03 14.17
C ARG A 755 -7.91 26.03 14.83
N LYS A 756 -9.18 26.39 14.99
CA LYS A 756 -10.19 25.50 15.57
C LYS A 756 -10.35 24.21 14.76
N ALA A 757 -10.31 24.31 13.44
CA ALA A 757 -10.36 23.16 12.55
C ALA A 757 -9.08 22.30 12.62
N CYS A 758 -7.92 22.87 12.97
CA CYS A 758 -6.66 22.14 13.09
C CYS A 758 -6.47 21.41 14.44
N LEU A 759 -7.23 21.77 15.50
CA LEU A 759 -7.08 21.17 16.83
C LEU A 759 -7.29 19.64 16.87
N PRO A 760 -8.32 19.06 16.21
CA PRO A 760 -8.48 17.61 16.17
C PRO A 760 -7.28 16.90 15.52
N HIS A 761 -6.75 17.45 14.43
CA HIS A 761 -5.57 16.92 13.74
C HIS A 761 -4.30 16.98 14.63
N ALA A 762 -4.13 18.06 15.40
CA ALA A 762 -3.05 18.18 16.36
C ALA A 762 -3.15 17.14 17.48
N HIS A 763 -4.35 16.94 18.04
CA HIS A 763 -4.60 15.88 19.02
C HIS A 763 -4.27 14.49 18.46
N TYR A 764 -4.66 14.22 17.22
CA TYR A 764 -4.44 12.95 16.55
C TYR A 764 -2.94 12.62 16.42
N ILE A 765 -2.13 13.50 15.82
CA ILE A 765 -0.69 13.24 15.62
C ILE A 765 0.09 13.14 16.94
N VAL A 766 -0.30 13.91 17.96
CA VAL A 766 0.31 13.85 19.30
C VAL A 766 0.08 12.47 19.95
N GLY A 767 -1.10 11.87 19.71
CA GLY A 767 -1.42 10.51 20.12
C GLY A 767 -0.60 9.48 19.35
N CYS A 768 -0.51 9.59 18.02
CA CYS A 768 0.24 8.66 17.17
C CYS A 768 1.75 8.65 17.46
N THR A 769 2.30 9.76 17.97
CA THR A 769 3.73 9.92 18.27
C THR A 769 4.04 9.78 19.77
N ALA A 770 3.11 9.25 20.57
CA ALA A 770 3.25 9.18 22.02
C ALA A 770 4.39 8.28 22.51
N GLU A 771 4.68 7.20 21.77
CA GLU A 771 5.75 6.23 22.10
C GLU A 771 7.10 6.60 21.49
N GLU A 772 7.13 7.60 20.63
CA GLU A 772 8.34 8.00 19.92
C GLU A 772 9.24 8.84 20.81
N LYS A 773 10.55 8.56 20.74
CA LYS A 773 11.56 9.33 21.49
C LYS A 773 11.80 10.74 20.94
N GLN A 774 11.13 11.14 19.86
CA GLN A 774 11.34 12.44 19.21
C GLN A 774 10.53 13.53 19.95
N ILE A 775 11.24 14.37 20.70
CA ILE A 775 10.65 15.25 21.72
C ILE A 775 10.29 16.65 21.19
N GLY A 776 11.07 17.18 20.24
CA GLY A 776 11.09 18.60 19.90
C GLY A 776 9.73 19.14 19.44
N ASN A 777 9.38 18.89 18.18
CA ASN A 777 8.17 19.47 17.58
C ASN A 777 6.87 19.02 18.27
N ARG A 778 6.85 17.82 18.85
CA ARG A 778 5.71 17.30 19.62
C ARG A 778 5.45 18.11 20.90
N THR A 779 6.49 18.42 21.68
CA THR A 779 6.31 19.22 22.91
C THR A 779 5.97 20.68 22.60
N HIS A 780 6.52 21.23 21.52
CA HIS A 780 6.13 22.56 21.00
C HIS A 780 4.65 22.61 20.61
N LEU A 781 4.18 21.63 19.83
CA LEU A 781 2.77 21.55 19.43
C LEU A 781 1.83 21.40 20.62
N LEU A 782 2.17 20.54 21.58
CA LEU A 782 1.41 20.37 22.84
C LEU A 782 1.30 21.69 23.60
N GLY A 783 2.38 22.46 23.70
CA GLY A 783 2.39 23.76 24.34
C GLY A 783 1.52 24.79 23.62
N HIS A 784 1.64 24.89 22.30
CA HIS A 784 0.82 25.78 21.47
C HIS A 784 -0.67 25.45 21.57
N MET A 785 -1.00 24.15 21.50
CA MET A 785 -2.37 23.66 21.64
C MET A 785 -2.95 23.99 23.02
N ALA A 786 -2.19 23.75 24.10
CA ALA A 786 -2.63 24.05 25.45
C ALA A 786 -2.88 25.56 25.67
N VAL A 787 -2.00 26.42 25.15
CA VAL A 787 -2.19 27.89 25.18
C VAL A 787 -3.42 28.30 24.37
N CYS A 788 -3.62 27.74 23.18
CA CYS A 788 -4.79 28.06 22.35
C CYS A 788 -6.09 27.66 23.04
N LEU A 789 -6.19 26.45 23.57
CA LEU A 789 -7.36 25.98 24.32
C LEU A 789 -7.64 26.87 25.54
N LYS A 790 -6.59 27.35 26.21
CA LYS A 790 -6.71 28.29 27.33
C LYS A 790 -7.28 29.64 26.88
N VAL A 791 -6.78 30.20 25.77
CA VAL A 791 -7.29 31.47 25.20
C VAL A 791 -8.74 31.34 24.72
N GLU A 792 -9.14 30.16 24.25
CA GLU A 792 -10.53 29.84 23.89
C GLU A 792 -11.46 29.61 25.09
N GLY A 793 -10.94 29.66 26.32
CA GLY A 793 -11.74 29.41 27.53
C GLY A 793 -12.04 27.93 27.80
N ARG A 794 -11.46 27.00 27.02
CA ARG A 794 -11.61 25.55 27.17
C ARG A 794 -10.62 25.02 28.22
N TYR A 795 -10.75 25.51 29.45
CA TYR A 795 -9.73 25.31 30.49
C TYR A 795 -9.51 23.84 30.86
N ASN A 796 -10.56 23.01 30.84
CA ASN A 796 -10.45 21.56 31.09
C ASN A 796 -9.49 20.88 30.11
N GLU A 797 -9.69 21.11 28.81
CA GLU A 797 -8.84 20.54 27.77
C GLU A 797 -7.42 21.13 27.81
N ALA A 798 -7.30 22.44 28.07
CA ALA A 798 -6.01 23.08 28.26
C ALA A 798 -5.22 22.48 29.43
N SER A 799 -5.87 22.22 30.57
CA SER A 799 -5.24 21.62 31.75
C SER A 799 -4.76 20.19 31.48
N ASN A 800 -5.54 19.40 30.73
CA ASN A 800 -5.14 18.06 30.30
C ASN A 800 -3.92 18.11 29.36
N ALA A 801 -3.93 19.02 28.39
CA ALA A 801 -2.81 19.20 27.45
C ALA A 801 -1.53 19.66 28.17
N PHE A 802 -1.62 20.65 29.08
CA PHE A 802 -0.48 21.08 29.90
C PHE A 802 0.01 19.98 30.84
N SER A 803 -0.88 19.18 31.44
CA SER A 803 -0.51 18.05 32.29
C SER A 803 0.28 17.00 31.51
N LEU A 804 -0.19 16.63 30.31
CA LEU A 804 0.52 15.71 29.43
C LEU A 804 1.89 16.27 28.98
N LEU A 805 1.96 17.56 28.69
CA LEU A 805 3.21 18.25 28.33
C LEU A 805 4.20 18.22 29.50
N VAL A 806 3.78 18.60 30.71
CA VAL A 806 4.63 18.58 31.91
C VAL A 806 5.15 17.18 32.18
N LYS A 807 4.28 16.16 32.14
CA LYS A 807 4.69 14.76 32.32
C LYS A 807 5.74 14.33 31.30
N THR A 808 5.55 14.70 30.02
CA THR A 808 6.51 14.41 28.95
C THR A 808 7.85 15.11 29.21
N LEU A 809 7.83 16.40 29.54
CA LEU A 809 9.04 17.19 29.80
C LEU A 809 9.80 16.70 31.04
N GLN A 810 9.09 16.30 32.10
CA GLN A 810 9.70 15.70 33.30
C GLN A 810 10.47 14.42 32.98
N GLN A 811 9.90 13.55 32.15
CA GLN A 811 10.53 12.29 31.74
C GLN A 811 11.79 12.52 30.88
N VAL A 812 11.79 13.58 30.08
CA VAL A 812 12.81 13.80 29.04
C VAL A 812 13.91 14.75 29.49
N LEU A 813 13.53 15.91 30.04
CA LEU A 813 14.44 16.99 30.42
C LEU A 813 14.70 17.01 31.93
N GLY A 814 13.88 16.29 32.71
CA GLY A 814 13.92 16.29 34.18
C GLY A 814 12.97 17.31 34.81
N GLU A 815 12.71 17.13 36.10
CA GLU A 815 11.81 17.99 36.89
C GLU A 815 12.35 19.40 37.12
N GLU A 816 13.68 19.58 37.09
CA GLU A 816 14.34 20.86 37.36
C GLU A 816 14.58 21.71 36.11
N HIS A 817 14.26 21.19 34.92
CA HIS A 817 14.52 21.90 33.68
C HIS A 817 13.63 23.15 33.54
N PRO A 818 14.16 24.31 33.09
CA PRO A 818 13.40 25.55 33.00
C PRO A 818 12.07 25.42 32.24
N GLN A 819 12.07 24.73 31.08
CA GLN A 819 10.84 24.50 30.31
C GLN A 819 9.80 23.65 31.05
N THR A 820 10.24 22.68 31.86
CA THR A 820 9.33 21.88 32.69
C THR A 820 8.65 22.78 33.72
N LEU A 821 9.44 23.60 34.42
CA LEU A 821 8.97 24.50 35.47
C LEU A 821 8.08 25.62 34.93
N ASP A 822 8.36 26.15 33.73
CA ASP A 822 7.53 27.16 33.09
C ASP A 822 6.16 26.59 32.67
N ASN A 823 6.13 25.37 32.13
CA ASN A 823 4.88 24.71 31.79
C ASN A 823 4.08 24.22 33.01
N MET A 824 4.74 23.86 34.12
CA MET A 824 4.08 23.67 35.42
C MET A 824 3.42 24.97 35.90
N GLY A 825 4.08 26.12 35.72
CA GLY A 825 3.49 27.43 36.00
C GLY A 825 2.27 27.74 35.12
N ASN A 826 2.32 27.38 33.83
CA ASN A 826 1.18 27.54 32.93
C ASN A 826 0.00 26.62 33.30
N LEU A 827 0.29 25.38 33.72
CA LEU A 827 -0.70 24.45 34.25
C LEU A 827 -1.37 25.02 35.52
N ALA A 828 -0.57 25.52 36.46
CA ALA A 828 -1.07 26.14 37.69
C ALA A 828 -1.94 27.38 37.38
N GLY A 829 -1.52 28.20 36.42
CA GLY A 829 -2.32 29.32 35.94
C GLY A 829 -3.65 28.87 35.34
N THR A 830 -3.68 27.73 34.64
CA THR A 830 -4.91 27.16 34.06
C THR A 830 -5.83 26.59 35.15
N TYR A 831 -5.29 25.93 36.17
CA TYR A 831 -6.06 25.53 37.35
C TYR A 831 -6.68 26.73 38.06
N ARG A 832 -5.97 27.84 38.15
CA ARG A 832 -6.52 29.08 38.70
C ARG A 832 -7.72 29.59 37.89
N ASP A 833 -7.61 29.57 36.56
CA ASP A 833 -8.66 30.02 35.65
C ASP A 833 -9.89 29.05 35.64
N GLN A 834 -9.70 27.81 36.08
CA GLN A 834 -10.79 26.84 36.37
C GLN A 834 -11.43 27.01 37.76
N GLY A 835 -10.90 27.86 38.65
CA GLY A 835 -11.36 27.91 40.04
C GLY A 835 -10.75 26.84 40.95
N ARG A 836 -9.87 25.98 40.44
CA ARG A 836 -9.11 24.97 41.22
C ARG A 836 -7.91 25.62 41.90
N TRP A 837 -8.18 26.56 42.80
CA TRP A 837 -7.14 27.43 43.35
C TRP A 837 -6.19 26.74 44.32
N GLU A 838 -6.65 25.72 45.05
CA GLU A 838 -5.79 24.93 45.94
C GLU A 838 -4.75 24.14 45.14
N ASP A 839 -5.16 23.55 44.01
CA ASP A 839 -4.26 22.86 43.08
C ASP A 839 -3.27 23.85 42.46
N ALA A 840 -3.75 25.04 42.05
CA ALA A 840 -2.91 26.09 41.52
C ALA A 840 -1.87 26.59 42.54
N GLU A 841 -2.28 26.83 43.78
CA GLU A 841 -1.41 27.23 44.88
C GLU A 841 -0.32 26.18 45.14
N THR A 842 -0.73 24.92 45.30
CA THR A 842 0.18 23.80 45.55
C THR A 842 1.25 23.70 44.47
N LEU A 843 0.84 23.79 43.20
CA LEU A 843 1.75 23.68 42.07
C LEU A 843 2.67 24.93 41.94
N PHE A 844 2.16 26.14 42.19
CA PHE A 844 3.00 27.34 42.20
C PHE A 844 4.04 27.33 43.34
N LEU A 845 3.66 26.85 44.53
CA LEU A 845 4.59 26.68 45.66
C LEU A 845 5.70 25.68 45.31
N GLN A 846 5.36 24.55 44.70
CA GLN A 846 6.33 23.57 44.23
C GLN A 846 7.29 24.17 43.19
N VAL A 847 6.76 24.87 42.17
CA VAL A 847 7.59 25.54 41.14
C VAL A 847 8.50 26.58 41.77
N LEU A 848 8.01 27.36 42.73
CA LEU A 848 8.79 28.39 43.42
C LEU A 848 9.94 27.78 44.24
N GLU A 849 9.68 26.69 44.96
CA GLU A 849 10.70 25.96 45.72
C GLU A 849 11.82 25.46 44.79
N VAL A 850 11.46 24.75 43.72
CA VAL A 850 12.43 24.18 42.77
C VAL A 850 13.21 25.28 42.05
N LYS A 851 12.54 26.33 41.52
CA LYS A 851 13.24 27.46 40.88
C LYS A 851 14.21 28.15 41.84
N THR A 852 13.83 28.32 43.11
CA THR A 852 14.71 28.92 44.13
C THR A 852 15.93 28.05 44.41
N ARG A 853 15.76 26.72 44.46
CA ARG A 853 16.87 25.77 44.65
C ARG A 853 17.84 25.77 43.46
N VAL A 854 17.31 25.75 42.24
CA VAL A 854 18.10 25.62 41.00
C VAL A 854 18.83 26.91 40.63
N LEU A 855 18.14 28.05 40.70
CA LEU A 855 18.70 29.34 40.26
C LEU A 855 19.54 30.03 41.34
N GLY A 856 19.32 29.70 42.62
CA GLY A 856 20.08 30.21 43.78
C GLY A 856 19.87 31.69 44.11
N ASP A 857 19.57 32.51 43.11
CA ASP A 857 19.29 33.94 43.24
C ASP A 857 17.78 34.18 43.41
N LYS A 858 17.37 34.63 44.60
CA LYS A 858 15.96 34.93 44.93
C LYS A 858 15.40 36.12 44.14
N ASP A 859 16.26 36.89 43.49
CA ASP A 859 15.94 38.11 42.75
C ASP A 859 15.78 37.82 41.24
N HIS A 860 15.95 36.57 40.80
CA HIS A 860 15.80 36.18 39.40
C HIS A 860 14.36 36.41 38.88
N LEU A 861 14.24 36.94 37.66
CA LEU A 861 12.97 37.36 37.06
C LEU A 861 11.90 36.24 37.01
N SER A 862 12.31 35.01 36.70
CA SER A 862 11.39 33.85 36.65
C SER A 862 10.80 33.47 38.02
N ILE A 863 11.52 33.75 39.12
CA ILE A 863 11.05 33.55 40.49
C ILE A 863 10.04 34.64 40.85
N LEU A 864 10.34 35.90 40.50
CA LEU A 864 9.42 37.03 40.68
C LEU A 864 8.11 36.82 39.92
N ALA A 865 8.17 36.32 38.69
CA ALA A 865 6.98 35.96 37.91
C ALA A 865 6.13 34.88 38.61
N THR A 866 6.79 33.85 39.16
CA THR A 866 6.11 32.78 39.92
C THR A 866 5.45 33.33 41.19
N ARG A 867 6.14 34.17 41.96
CA ARG A 867 5.57 34.84 43.15
C ARG A 867 4.38 35.74 42.80
N ASN A 868 4.49 36.52 41.72
CA ASN A 868 3.38 37.35 41.28
C ASN A 868 2.16 36.50 40.89
N ASN A 869 2.35 35.37 40.20
CA ASN A 869 1.25 34.46 39.87
C ASN A 869 0.62 33.81 41.11
N LEU A 870 1.42 33.43 42.11
CA LEU A 870 0.93 32.96 43.40
C LEU A 870 0.14 34.04 44.14
N ALA A 871 0.60 35.29 44.13
CA ALA A 871 -0.12 36.41 44.72
C ALA A 871 -1.46 36.66 44.02
N LEU A 872 -1.51 36.51 42.70
CA LEU A 872 -2.77 36.54 41.94
C LEU A 872 -3.70 35.39 42.33
N THR A 873 -3.17 34.19 42.63
CA THR A 873 -3.96 33.08 43.17
C THR A 873 -4.55 33.43 44.53
N TYR A 874 -3.77 34.03 45.46
CA TYR A 874 -4.31 34.53 46.72
C TYR A 874 -5.36 35.63 46.54
N TYR A 875 -5.13 36.53 45.58
CA TYR A 875 -6.08 37.59 45.25
C TYR A 875 -7.45 37.03 44.84
N VAL A 876 -7.49 36.04 43.94
CA VAL A 876 -8.76 35.43 43.49
C VAL A 876 -9.42 34.59 44.58
N GLN A 877 -8.65 33.95 45.46
CA GLN A 877 -9.14 33.25 46.66
C GLN A 877 -9.70 34.21 47.75
N LYS A 878 -9.73 35.53 47.51
CA LYS A 878 -10.12 36.57 48.48
C LYS A 878 -9.17 36.69 49.70
N ARG A 879 -7.99 36.09 49.64
CA ARG A 879 -6.91 36.17 50.65
C ARG A 879 -6.04 37.41 50.42
N TRP A 880 -6.66 38.58 50.45
CA TRP A 880 -6.02 39.84 50.01
C TRP A 880 -4.83 40.28 50.87
N LYS A 881 -4.74 39.84 52.13
CA LYS A 881 -3.59 40.14 53.00
C LYS A 881 -2.34 39.39 52.56
N GLU A 882 -2.47 38.09 52.30
CA GLU A 882 -1.35 37.27 51.82
C GLU A 882 -0.93 37.67 50.40
N ALA A 883 -1.89 38.08 49.56
CA ALA A 883 -1.61 38.67 48.25
C ALA A 883 -0.80 39.98 48.38
N GLU A 884 -1.18 40.88 49.30
CA GLU A 884 -0.47 42.13 49.57
C GLU A 884 0.97 41.87 50.05
N GLU A 885 1.14 40.99 51.05
CA GLU A 885 2.47 40.67 51.60
C GLU A 885 3.44 40.21 50.50
N LEU A 886 2.97 39.32 49.62
CA LEU A 886 3.79 38.79 48.53
C LEU A 886 4.01 39.84 47.42
N GLN A 887 3.01 40.65 47.09
CA GLN A 887 3.12 41.72 46.09
C GLN A 887 4.08 42.83 46.53
N VAL A 888 4.06 43.22 47.81
CA VAL A 888 5.02 44.20 48.38
C VAL A 888 6.44 43.67 48.27
N GLN A 889 6.69 42.41 48.66
CA GLN A 889 8.01 41.79 48.53
C GLN A 889 8.50 41.76 47.07
N VAL A 890 7.61 41.41 46.13
CA VAL A 890 7.93 41.40 44.69
C VAL A 890 8.21 42.82 44.20
N MET A 891 7.41 43.81 44.58
CA MET A 891 7.61 45.21 44.22
C MET A 891 8.94 45.76 44.74
N GLU A 892 9.26 45.54 46.01
CA GLU A 892 10.53 45.98 46.62
C GLU A 892 11.73 45.33 45.92
N THR A 893 11.63 44.05 45.58
CA THR A 893 12.68 43.35 44.83
C THR A 893 12.79 43.89 43.41
N CYS A 894 11.68 44.13 42.71
CA CYS A 894 11.69 44.76 41.38
C CYS A 894 12.31 46.16 41.41
N LEU A 895 12.03 46.98 42.44
CA LEU A 895 12.66 48.30 42.62
C LEU A 895 14.16 48.24 42.92
N ARG A 896 14.63 47.14 43.53
CA ARG A 896 16.05 46.92 43.81
C ARG A 896 16.81 46.44 42.57
N VAL A 897 16.20 45.55 41.79
CA VAL A 897 16.82 44.88 40.64
C VAL A 897 16.65 45.69 39.36
N PHE A 898 15.49 46.32 39.19
CA PHE A 898 15.11 47.12 38.03
C PHE A 898 14.87 48.58 38.44
N SER A 899 14.71 49.47 37.46
CA SER A 899 14.34 50.86 37.74
C SER A 899 12.87 50.96 38.15
N ALA A 900 12.50 52.08 38.78
CA ALA A 900 11.10 52.41 39.07
C ALA A 900 10.24 52.54 37.80
N GLU A 901 10.87 52.71 36.64
CA GLU A 901 10.22 52.85 35.33
C GLU A 901 10.09 51.50 34.59
N ASP A 902 10.66 50.42 35.12
CA ASP A 902 10.65 49.12 34.49
C ASP A 902 9.24 48.49 34.45
N SER A 903 8.95 47.78 33.36
CA SER A 903 7.64 47.16 33.12
C SER A 903 7.22 46.18 34.24
N HIS A 904 8.17 45.42 34.80
CA HIS A 904 7.89 44.48 35.89
C HIS A 904 7.56 45.20 37.20
N THR A 905 8.27 46.28 37.51
CA THR A 905 7.98 47.14 38.66
C THR A 905 6.58 47.75 38.56
N LEU A 906 6.27 48.36 37.41
CA LEU A 906 4.97 48.98 37.15
C LEU A 906 3.82 47.97 37.17
N THR A 907 4.06 46.74 36.72
CA THR A 907 3.05 45.66 36.77
C THR A 907 2.81 45.19 38.21
N SER A 908 3.87 45.06 39.02
CA SER A 908 3.74 44.71 40.44
C SER A 908 2.95 45.79 41.21
N GLN A 909 3.26 47.07 40.96
CA GLN A 909 2.54 48.20 41.55
C GLN A 909 1.05 48.23 41.15
N ALA A 910 0.73 48.01 39.88
CA ALA A 910 -0.67 47.93 39.43
C ALA A 910 -1.44 46.77 40.10
N ASN A 911 -0.80 45.62 40.30
CA ASN A 911 -1.43 44.50 41.00
C ASN A 911 -1.66 44.81 42.49
N LEU A 912 -0.72 45.51 43.12
CA LEU A 912 -0.86 45.97 44.51
C LEU A 912 -1.99 47.00 44.66
N ALA A 913 -2.12 47.94 43.72
CA ALA A 913 -3.23 48.92 43.68
C ALA A 913 -4.58 48.20 43.59
N ALA A 914 -4.70 47.18 42.74
CA ALA A 914 -5.90 46.36 42.63
C ALA A 914 -6.22 45.62 43.95
N THR A 915 -5.21 45.15 44.69
CA THR A 915 -5.36 44.55 46.03
C THR A 915 -5.84 45.57 47.06
N TYR A 916 -5.24 46.75 47.13
CA TYR A 916 -5.72 47.85 48.00
C TYR A 916 -7.17 48.22 47.69
N SER A 917 -7.52 48.29 46.40
CA SER A 917 -8.87 48.57 45.93
C SER A 917 -9.89 47.50 46.36
N LYS A 918 -9.49 46.22 46.52
CA LYS A 918 -10.36 45.15 47.05
C LYS A 918 -10.46 45.16 48.58
N GLN A 919 -9.42 45.61 49.27
CA GLN A 919 -9.43 45.82 50.72
C GLN A 919 -10.21 47.07 51.17
N GLY A 920 -10.72 47.89 50.23
CA GLY A 920 -11.40 49.15 50.53
C GLY A 920 -10.46 50.33 50.77
N ARG A 921 -9.14 50.14 50.60
CA ARG A 921 -8.09 51.15 50.69
C ARG A 921 -8.02 51.98 49.41
N LEU A 922 -9.12 52.64 49.07
CA LEU A 922 -9.32 53.27 47.76
C LEU A 922 -8.39 54.46 47.49
N LYS A 923 -7.90 55.15 48.53
CA LYS A 923 -6.94 56.26 48.38
C LYS A 923 -5.56 55.77 47.98
N GLU A 924 -5.06 54.76 48.68
CA GLU A 924 -3.75 54.17 48.40
C GLU A 924 -3.75 53.48 47.03
N ALA A 925 -4.87 52.87 46.64
CA ALA A 925 -5.06 52.34 45.30
C ALA A 925 -4.99 53.45 44.23
N GLU A 926 -5.69 54.57 44.43
CA GLU A 926 -5.67 55.70 43.49
C GLU A 926 -4.28 56.31 43.35
N GLU A 927 -3.59 56.58 44.46
CA GLU A 927 -2.23 57.13 44.45
C GLU A 927 -1.28 56.27 43.61
N LEU A 928 -1.35 54.95 43.79
CA LEU A 928 -0.49 54.00 43.07
C LEU A 928 -0.92 53.84 41.60
N ASP A 929 -2.23 53.77 41.31
CA ASP A 929 -2.77 53.71 39.94
C ASP A 929 -2.36 54.95 39.12
N VAL A 930 -2.44 56.15 39.72
CA VAL A 930 -2.02 57.42 39.08
C VAL A 930 -0.52 57.42 38.81
N GLN A 931 0.31 57.05 39.80
CA GLN A 931 1.76 56.98 39.63
C GLN A 931 2.17 56.04 38.50
N VAL A 932 1.55 54.85 38.43
CA VAL A 932 1.81 53.86 37.37
C VAL A 932 1.37 54.41 36.01
N LEU A 933 0.19 55.03 35.93
CA LEU A 933 -0.33 55.59 34.69
C LEU A 933 0.56 56.72 34.15
N GLU A 934 0.96 57.67 34.99
CA GLU A 934 1.86 58.77 34.60
C GLU A 934 3.20 58.25 34.07
N THR A 935 3.76 57.24 34.74
CA THR A 935 5.02 56.63 34.32
C THR A 935 4.87 55.91 32.98
N ARG A 936 3.80 55.13 32.79
CA ARG A 936 3.53 54.43 31.51
C ARG A 936 3.23 55.40 30.37
N LEU A 937 2.52 56.49 30.63
CA LEU A 937 2.30 57.56 29.64
C LEU A 937 3.63 58.18 29.19
N ARG A 938 4.54 58.44 30.13
CA ARG A 938 5.86 59.01 29.82
C ARG A 938 6.75 58.04 29.05
N VAL A 939 6.80 56.76 29.47
CA VAL A 939 7.77 55.78 28.96
C VAL A 939 7.27 55.05 27.71
N LEU A 940 6.00 54.62 27.70
CA LEU A 940 5.41 53.77 26.65
C LEU A 940 4.50 54.56 25.70
N GLY A 941 4.05 55.73 26.11
CA GLY A 941 3.10 56.54 25.37
C GLY A 941 1.63 56.16 25.62
N TYR A 942 0.74 56.98 25.05
CA TYR A 942 -0.70 56.91 25.27
C TYR A 942 -1.36 55.68 24.64
N GLU A 943 -0.94 55.28 23.45
CA GLU A 943 -1.55 54.18 22.69
C GLU A 943 -1.10 52.79 23.15
N HIS A 944 -0.11 52.71 24.04
CA HIS A 944 0.46 51.44 24.46
C HIS A 944 -0.56 50.60 25.26
N PRO A 945 -0.68 49.28 25.00
CA PRO A 945 -1.65 48.42 25.68
C PRO A 945 -1.60 48.49 27.22
N SER A 946 -0.40 48.47 27.80
CA SER A 946 -0.21 48.60 29.25
C SER A 946 -0.67 49.94 29.83
N THR A 947 -0.58 51.04 29.05
CA THR A 947 -1.10 52.35 29.45
C THR A 947 -2.62 52.33 29.48
N LEU A 948 -3.25 51.77 28.44
CA LEU A 948 -4.70 51.62 28.35
C LEU A 948 -5.26 50.72 29.47
N VAL A 949 -4.52 49.68 29.89
CA VAL A 949 -4.89 48.85 31.04
C VAL A 949 -4.83 49.66 32.34
N SER A 950 -3.78 50.47 32.56
CA SER A 950 -3.69 51.34 33.74
C SER A 950 -4.80 52.37 33.80
N MET A 951 -5.18 52.98 32.66
CA MET A 951 -6.33 53.89 32.59
C MET A 951 -7.64 53.18 32.98
N ALA A 952 -7.85 51.95 32.51
CA ALA A 952 -9.04 51.17 32.85
C ALA A 952 -9.08 50.78 34.34
N ASN A 953 -7.93 50.44 34.94
CA ASN A 953 -7.83 50.13 36.37
C ASN A 953 -8.13 51.37 37.23
N LEU A 954 -7.55 52.53 36.89
CA LEU A 954 -7.82 53.79 37.57
C LEU A 954 -9.31 54.17 37.47
N ALA A 955 -9.92 54.01 36.30
CA ALA A 955 -11.36 54.24 36.13
C ALA A 955 -12.21 53.30 37.00
N ALA A 956 -11.80 52.04 37.16
CA ALA A 956 -12.47 51.11 38.07
C ALA A 956 -12.32 51.53 39.55
N THR A 957 -11.16 52.07 39.93
CA THR A 957 -10.94 52.68 41.26
C THR A 957 -11.86 53.89 41.47
N TYR A 958 -12.00 54.78 40.48
CA TYR A 958 -12.96 55.90 40.52
C TYR A 958 -14.42 55.44 40.63
N CYS A 959 -14.82 54.41 39.88
CA CYS A 959 -16.17 53.84 40.01
C CYS A 959 -16.46 53.37 41.44
N LYS A 960 -15.52 52.66 42.08
CA LYS A 960 -15.66 52.21 43.47
C LYS A 960 -15.72 53.35 44.49
N GLN A 961 -15.10 54.49 44.18
CA GLN A 961 -15.21 55.72 44.98
C GLN A 961 -16.52 56.49 44.71
N GLY A 962 -17.37 56.05 43.77
CA GLY A 962 -18.58 56.77 43.34
C GLY A 962 -18.30 57.94 42.38
N ARG A 963 -17.05 58.08 41.89
CA ARG A 963 -16.58 59.12 40.97
C ARG A 963 -16.83 58.73 39.52
N PHE A 964 -18.11 58.53 39.18
CA PHE A 964 -18.48 57.94 37.88
C PHE A 964 -18.17 58.83 36.66
N LYS A 965 -18.11 60.16 36.82
CA LYS A 965 -17.79 61.07 35.70
C LYS A 965 -16.33 60.95 35.27
N GLU A 966 -15.42 60.93 36.23
CA GLU A 966 -13.97 60.78 35.98
C GLU A 966 -13.66 59.38 35.43
N ALA A 967 -14.39 58.36 35.88
CA ALA A 967 -14.32 57.03 35.32
C ALA A 967 -14.80 56.98 33.86
N GLU A 968 -15.94 57.61 33.54
CA GLU A 968 -16.49 57.68 32.19
C GLU A 968 -15.52 58.35 31.21
N GLU A 969 -14.92 59.49 31.59
CA GLU A 969 -13.96 60.22 30.76
C GLU A 969 -12.76 59.33 30.37
N LEU A 970 -12.16 58.65 31.36
CA LEU A 970 -11.05 57.71 31.11
C LEU A 970 -11.48 56.50 30.28
N GLN A 971 -12.66 55.92 30.55
CA GLN A 971 -13.15 54.75 29.81
C GLN A 971 -13.47 55.07 28.34
N LEU A 972 -14.06 56.23 28.05
CA LEU A 972 -14.31 56.69 26.69
C LEU A 972 -13.01 56.89 25.91
N GLN A 973 -12.01 57.51 26.54
CA GLN A 973 -10.67 57.68 25.96
C GLN A 973 -10.01 56.33 25.61
N VAL A 974 -10.09 55.35 26.53
CA VAL A 974 -9.57 54.00 26.29
C VAL A 974 -10.33 53.30 25.17
N LEU A 975 -11.66 53.40 25.17
CA LEU A 975 -12.51 52.77 24.16
C LEU A 975 -12.25 53.33 22.76
N GLU A 976 -12.18 54.65 22.60
CA GLU A 976 -11.86 55.30 21.31
C GLU A 976 -10.51 54.84 20.78
N THR A 977 -9.50 54.79 21.65
CA THR A 977 -8.15 54.34 21.28
C THR A 977 -8.15 52.88 20.85
N ARG A 978 -8.82 52.00 21.60
CA ARG A 978 -8.92 50.56 21.27
C ARG A 978 -9.74 50.32 20.00
N LEU A 979 -10.81 51.07 19.77
CA LEU A 979 -11.58 51.00 18.52
C LEU A 979 -10.72 51.35 17.31
N ARG A 980 -9.91 52.40 17.42
CA ARG A 980 -9.02 52.85 16.34
C ARG A 980 -7.85 51.88 16.09
N VAL A 981 -7.23 51.36 17.16
CA VAL A 981 -6.01 50.55 17.08
C VAL A 981 -6.29 49.06 16.89
N LEU A 982 -7.25 48.51 17.63
CA LEU A 982 -7.53 47.07 17.70
C LEU A 982 -8.81 46.68 16.97
N GLY A 983 -9.70 47.64 16.72
CA GLY A 983 -11.00 47.42 16.09
C GLY A 983 -12.12 47.09 17.08
N TYR A 984 -13.34 47.04 16.54
CA TYR A 984 -14.59 46.86 17.29
C TYR A 984 -14.73 45.46 17.92
N GLU A 985 -14.28 44.42 17.23
CA GLU A 985 -14.43 43.03 17.67
C GLU A 985 -13.33 42.55 18.63
N HIS A 986 -12.33 43.38 18.92
CA HIS A 986 -11.20 42.95 19.74
C HIS A 986 -11.63 42.72 21.20
N PRO A 987 -11.16 41.64 21.87
CA PRO A 987 -11.57 41.31 23.24
C PRO A 987 -11.38 42.45 24.25
N SER A 988 -10.26 43.18 24.15
CA SER A 988 -10.02 44.35 25.01
C SER A 988 -10.96 45.52 24.73
N THR A 989 -11.45 45.68 23.50
CA THR A 989 -12.46 46.70 23.15
C THR A 989 -13.79 46.33 23.80
N LEU A 990 -14.21 45.07 23.68
CA LEU A 990 -15.43 44.55 24.32
C LEU A 990 -15.36 44.67 25.85
N ALA A 991 -14.23 44.37 26.47
CA ALA A 991 -14.05 44.57 27.92
C ALA A 991 -14.18 46.06 28.33
N SER A 992 -13.67 46.99 27.52
CA SER A 992 -13.85 48.43 27.75
C SER A 992 -15.31 48.86 27.64
N MET A 993 -16.04 48.34 26.64
CA MET A 993 -17.47 48.59 26.52
C MET A 993 -18.21 48.06 27.77
N ALA A 994 -17.93 46.83 28.22
CA ALA A 994 -18.61 46.26 29.38
C ALA A 994 -18.38 47.10 30.65
N ASN A 995 -17.16 47.60 30.84
CA ASN A 995 -16.84 48.50 31.95
C ASN A 995 -17.58 49.85 31.83
N LEU A 996 -17.71 50.40 30.62
CA LEU A 996 -18.46 51.63 30.37
C LEU A 996 -19.97 51.45 30.64
N ALA A 997 -20.55 50.32 30.23
CA ALA A 997 -21.93 49.99 30.56
C ALA A 997 -22.16 49.89 32.07
N ALA A 998 -21.22 49.30 32.80
CA ALA A 998 -21.28 49.25 34.27
C ALA A 998 -21.22 50.66 34.88
N THR A 999 -20.42 51.56 34.34
CA THR A 999 -20.38 52.98 34.75
C THR A 999 -21.70 53.70 34.48
N TYR A 1000 -22.28 53.54 33.29
CA TYR A 1000 -23.59 54.12 32.96
C TYR A 1000 -24.69 53.60 33.90
N SER A 1001 -24.66 52.30 34.19
CA SER A 1001 -25.51 51.69 35.20
C SER A 1001 -25.32 52.37 36.57
N GLY A 1002 -24.09 52.52 37.05
CA GLY A 1002 -23.79 53.23 38.31
C GLY A 1002 -24.26 54.70 38.35
N GLN A 1003 -24.31 55.38 37.20
CA GLN A 1003 -24.85 56.74 37.06
C GLN A 1003 -26.38 56.83 37.00
N GLY A 1004 -27.08 55.69 36.93
CA GLY A 1004 -28.53 55.64 36.70
C GLY A 1004 -28.95 55.80 35.23
N ARG A 1005 -27.98 55.75 34.29
CA ARG A 1005 -28.17 55.85 32.84
C ARG A 1005 -28.48 54.48 32.23
N TRP A 1006 -29.56 53.85 32.70
CA TRP A 1006 -29.87 52.45 32.40
C TRP A 1006 -30.08 52.16 30.90
N LYS A 1007 -30.61 53.12 30.15
CA LYS A 1007 -30.89 52.99 28.71
C LYS A 1007 -29.59 52.84 27.92
N GLU A 1008 -28.62 53.71 28.17
CA GLU A 1008 -27.31 53.68 27.51
C GLU A 1008 -26.50 52.45 27.93
N ALA A 1009 -26.60 52.04 29.20
CA ALA A 1009 -26.01 50.78 29.66
C ALA A 1009 -26.61 49.55 28.95
N GLU A 1010 -27.93 49.54 28.73
CA GLU A 1010 -28.63 48.44 28.06
C GLU A 1010 -28.28 48.38 26.58
N ASP A 1011 -28.32 49.51 25.87
CA ASP A 1011 -27.99 49.58 24.45
C ASP A 1011 -26.56 49.07 24.19
N LEU A 1012 -25.61 49.44 25.06
CA LEU A 1012 -24.23 48.97 24.98
C LEU A 1012 -24.10 47.47 25.31
N GLN A 1013 -24.87 46.96 26.29
CA GLN A 1013 -24.85 45.55 26.66
C GLN A 1013 -25.48 44.64 25.60
N VAL A 1014 -26.54 45.09 24.93
CA VAL A 1014 -27.12 44.35 23.80
C VAL A 1014 -26.11 44.23 22.67
N GLN A 1015 -25.42 45.33 22.32
CA GLN A 1015 -24.34 45.30 21.34
C GLN A 1015 -23.19 44.35 21.74
N LEU A 1016 -22.84 44.32 23.03
CA LEU A 1016 -21.85 43.40 23.59
C LEU A 1016 -22.29 41.95 23.53
N MET A 1017 -23.55 41.63 23.81
CA MET A 1017 -24.09 40.29 23.72
C MET A 1017 -24.03 39.77 22.27
N GLU A 1018 -24.47 40.58 21.30
CA GLU A 1018 -24.43 40.22 19.88
C GLU A 1018 -22.99 40.05 19.37
N THR A 1019 -22.12 41.01 19.69
CA THR A 1019 -20.73 40.98 19.21
C THR A 1019 -19.93 39.89 19.94
N GLY A 1020 -20.12 39.74 21.24
CA GLY A 1020 -19.45 38.74 22.07
C GLY A 1020 -19.83 37.31 21.68
N SER A 1021 -21.12 37.05 21.44
CA SER A 1021 -21.61 35.76 20.89
C SER A 1021 -20.93 35.44 19.56
N ARG A 1022 -20.83 36.41 18.64
CA ARG A 1022 -20.14 36.22 17.35
C ARG A 1022 -18.64 35.98 17.50
N VAL A 1023 -17.96 36.73 18.36
CA VAL A 1023 -16.49 36.71 18.48
C VAL A 1023 -16.00 35.52 19.28
N PHE A 1024 -16.58 35.26 20.44
CA PHE A 1024 -16.10 34.24 21.37
C PHE A 1024 -16.88 32.93 21.29
N GLY A 1025 -18.16 32.99 20.93
CA GLY A 1025 -19.14 31.92 21.14
C GLY A 1025 -19.84 32.07 22.49
N ASP A 1026 -21.05 31.53 22.58
CA ASP A 1026 -21.94 31.70 23.74
C ASP A 1026 -21.39 31.12 25.04
N GLU A 1027 -20.51 30.13 24.92
CA GLU A 1027 -19.95 29.38 26.04
C GLU A 1027 -18.67 30.00 26.62
N HIS A 1028 -18.08 31.00 25.97
CA HIS A 1028 -16.81 31.55 26.43
C HIS A 1028 -16.94 32.25 27.79
N PRO A 1029 -15.99 32.12 28.73
CA PRO A 1029 -16.07 32.74 30.07
C PRO A 1029 -16.36 34.25 30.04
N THR A 1030 -15.78 34.99 29.09
CA THR A 1030 -16.09 36.42 28.87
C THR A 1030 -17.55 36.67 28.48
N MET A 1031 -18.16 35.82 27.67
CA MET A 1031 -19.57 35.94 27.31
C MET A 1031 -20.46 35.72 28.54
N LEU A 1032 -20.09 34.76 29.41
CA LEU A 1032 -20.81 34.53 30.66
C LEU A 1032 -20.72 35.74 31.61
N ILE A 1033 -19.62 36.51 31.60
CA ILE A 1033 -19.53 37.78 32.34
C ILE A 1033 -20.49 38.82 31.77
N ILE A 1034 -20.55 38.96 30.44
CA ILE A 1034 -21.46 39.88 29.75
C ILE A 1034 -22.93 39.52 30.07
N MET A 1035 -23.28 38.23 30.00
CA MET A 1035 -24.62 37.72 30.35
C MET A 1035 -25.01 38.07 31.78
N ALA A 1036 -24.12 37.82 32.75
CA ALA A 1036 -24.38 38.15 34.15
C ALA A 1036 -24.56 39.67 34.34
N ASN A 1037 -23.71 40.50 33.74
CA ASN A 1037 -23.82 41.95 33.83
C ASN A 1037 -25.15 42.46 33.22
N MET A 1038 -25.61 41.85 32.12
CA MET A 1038 -26.91 42.14 31.53
C MET A 1038 -28.06 41.71 32.45
N ALA A 1039 -27.97 40.53 33.09
CA ALA A 1039 -28.96 40.08 34.06
C ALA A 1039 -29.05 41.01 35.29
N PHE A 1040 -27.91 41.46 35.81
CA PHE A 1040 -27.88 42.48 36.87
C PHE A 1040 -28.50 43.81 36.43
N LEU A 1041 -28.23 44.27 35.20
CA LEU A 1041 -28.85 45.49 34.68
C LEU A 1041 -30.38 45.35 34.58
N LEU A 1042 -30.88 44.22 34.06
CA LEU A 1042 -32.31 43.92 34.01
C LEU A 1042 -32.94 43.90 35.41
N LYS A 1043 -32.23 43.37 36.41
CA LYS A 1043 -32.68 43.38 37.81
C LYS A 1043 -32.82 44.79 38.34
N VAL A 1044 -31.85 45.68 38.08
CA VAL A 1044 -31.91 47.08 38.52
C VAL A 1044 -33.03 47.87 37.82
N GLN A 1045 -33.38 47.50 36.58
CA GLN A 1045 -34.55 48.04 35.88
C GLN A 1045 -35.90 47.44 36.35
N ASN A 1046 -35.93 46.62 37.40
CA ASN A 1046 -37.11 45.90 37.90
C ASN A 1046 -37.73 44.90 36.89
N ARG A 1047 -36.95 44.41 35.91
CA ARG A 1047 -37.37 43.38 34.95
C ARG A 1047 -37.04 41.98 35.48
N ASN A 1048 -37.55 41.66 36.68
CA ASN A 1048 -37.17 40.49 37.48
C ASN A 1048 -37.22 39.16 36.71
N LYS A 1049 -38.32 38.87 36.00
CA LYS A 1049 -38.49 37.61 35.27
C LYS A 1049 -37.40 37.38 34.21
N MET A 1050 -37.04 38.43 33.45
CA MET A 1050 -35.98 38.34 32.44
C MET A 1050 -34.61 38.20 33.08
N ALA A 1051 -34.36 38.94 34.17
CA ALA A 1051 -33.11 38.86 34.93
C ALA A 1051 -32.86 37.46 35.50
N ILE A 1052 -33.88 36.86 36.13
CA ILE A 1052 -33.82 35.49 36.68
C ILE A 1052 -33.56 34.48 35.57
N SER A 1053 -34.31 34.55 34.45
CA SER A 1053 -34.15 33.63 33.33
C SER A 1053 -32.74 33.67 32.74
N LEU A 1054 -32.18 34.87 32.53
CA LEU A 1054 -30.84 35.02 31.96
C LEU A 1054 -29.74 34.60 32.97
N MET A 1055 -29.96 34.84 34.27
CA MET A 1055 -29.03 34.41 35.31
C MET A 1055 -29.02 32.89 35.50
N GLU A 1056 -30.18 32.24 35.37
CA GLU A 1056 -30.28 30.77 35.37
C GLU A 1056 -29.44 30.17 34.23
N GLU A 1057 -29.63 30.68 33.01
CA GLU A 1057 -28.85 30.23 31.85
C GLU A 1057 -27.35 30.44 32.07
N CYS A 1058 -26.96 31.62 32.58
CA CYS A 1058 -25.57 31.94 32.92
C CYS A 1058 -25.00 30.98 33.97
N TYR A 1059 -25.77 30.68 35.03
CA TYR A 1059 -25.37 29.75 36.09
C TYR A 1059 -25.14 28.34 35.54
N GLN A 1060 -26.06 27.81 34.73
CA GLN A 1060 -25.91 26.46 34.17
C GLN A 1060 -24.67 26.34 33.26
N LEU A 1061 -24.41 27.36 32.43
CA LEU A 1061 -23.21 27.41 31.60
C LEU A 1061 -21.93 27.52 32.44
N ARG A 1062 -21.89 28.43 33.43
CA ARG A 1062 -20.73 28.58 34.33
C ARG A 1062 -20.46 27.30 35.12
N LYS A 1063 -21.50 26.64 35.63
CA LYS A 1063 -21.41 25.35 36.32
C LYS A 1063 -20.75 24.28 35.47
N ARG A 1064 -21.13 24.17 34.20
CA ARG A 1064 -20.57 23.18 33.27
C ARG A 1064 -19.12 23.48 32.88
N ILE A 1065 -18.78 24.76 32.68
CA ILE A 1065 -17.51 25.18 32.06
C ILE A 1065 -16.43 25.47 33.09
N LEU A 1066 -16.79 26.21 34.14
CA LEU A 1066 -15.89 26.63 35.22
C LEU A 1066 -15.97 25.69 36.42
N GLY A 1067 -17.05 24.91 36.55
CA GLY A 1067 -17.29 24.03 37.69
C GLY A 1067 -18.13 24.68 38.79
N ASP A 1068 -18.56 23.84 39.73
CA ASP A 1068 -19.48 24.20 40.81
C ASP A 1068 -18.91 25.24 41.77
N TYR A 1069 -17.60 25.16 42.03
CA TYR A 1069 -16.90 25.93 43.06
C TYR A 1069 -16.19 27.17 42.51
N HIS A 1070 -16.37 27.50 41.22
CA HIS A 1070 -15.83 28.74 40.68
C HIS A 1070 -16.63 29.94 41.22
N PRO A 1071 -16.02 31.06 41.65
CA PRO A 1071 -16.74 32.17 42.27
C PRO A 1071 -17.78 32.81 41.39
N ASP A 1072 -17.53 32.85 40.07
CA ASP A 1072 -18.51 33.37 39.14
C ASP A 1072 -19.74 32.44 39.05
N THR A 1073 -19.55 31.12 39.21
CA THR A 1073 -20.65 30.16 39.33
C THR A 1073 -21.41 30.38 40.62
N GLU A 1074 -20.69 30.47 41.76
CA GLU A 1074 -21.29 30.75 43.07
C GLU A 1074 -22.05 32.08 43.10
N MET A 1075 -21.47 33.14 42.55
CA MET A 1075 -22.10 34.46 42.46
C MET A 1075 -23.41 34.41 41.67
N SER A 1076 -23.43 33.66 40.56
CA SER A 1076 -24.64 33.50 39.74
C SER A 1076 -25.70 32.71 40.50
N HIS A 1077 -25.28 31.66 41.19
CA HIS A 1077 -26.14 30.81 42.02
C HIS A 1077 -26.74 31.59 43.20
N GLU A 1078 -25.92 32.34 43.94
CA GLU A 1078 -26.36 33.20 45.04
C GLU A 1078 -27.30 34.31 44.56
N ALA A 1079 -27.00 34.95 43.43
CA ALA A 1079 -27.87 35.96 42.83
C ALA A 1079 -29.22 35.35 42.44
N LEU A 1080 -29.20 34.20 41.78
CA LEU A 1080 -30.38 33.46 41.35
C LEU A 1080 -31.25 33.03 42.55
N ILE A 1081 -30.67 32.44 43.60
CA ILE A 1081 -31.40 32.07 44.83
C ILE A 1081 -32.05 33.31 45.44
N ARG A 1082 -31.27 34.40 45.60
CA ARG A 1082 -31.77 35.63 46.22
C ARG A 1082 -32.92 36.23 45.43
N TRP A 1083 -32.78 36.33 44.11
CA TRP A 1083 -33.79 36.95 43.26
C TRP A 1083 -35.06 36.12 43.11
N THR A 1084 -34.93 34.79 43.11
CA THR A 1084 -36.09 33.88 43.08
C THR A 1084 -36.87 33.91 44.39
N MET A 1085 -36.18 34.03 45.54
CA MET A 1085 -36.83 34.24 46.84
C MET A 1085 -37.57 35.59 46.88
N GLU A 1086 -36.94 36.68 46.45
CA GLU A 1086 -37.56 38.02 46.37
C GLU A 1086 -38.82 38.01 45.47
N ASP A 1087 -38.78 37.33 44.32
CA ASP A 1087 -39.93 37.24 43.39
C ASP A 1087 -41.06 36.37 43.95
N MET A 1088 -40.73 35.31 44.72
CA MET A 1088 -41.71 34.49 45.44
C MET A 1088 -42.37 35.24 46.60
N GLU A 1089 -41.62 36.01 47.38
CA GLU A 1089 -42.18 36.84 48.45
C GLU A 1089 -43.12 37.91 47.88
N TRP A 1090 -42.71 38.59 46.81
CA TRP A 1090 -43.54 39.60 46.15
C TRP A 1090 -44.83 39.02 45.55
N THR A 1091 -44.76 37.84 44.92
CA THR A 1091 -45.95 37.17 44.38
C THR A 1091 -46.89 36.64 45.47
N MET A 1092 -46.37 36.24 46.63
CA MET A 1092 -47.19 35.86 47.79
C MET A 1092 -47.85 37.08 48.48
N GLU A 1093 -47.18 38.23 48.51
CA GLU A 1093 -47.75 39.50 48.97
C GLU A 1093 -48.86 40.00 48.01
N ASP A 1094 -48.63 39.96 46.69
CA ASP A 1094 -49.61 40.39 45.67
C ASP A 1094 -50.85 39.48 45.60
N MET A 1095 -50.72 38.19 45.94
CA MET A 1095 -51.85 37.26 46.04
C MET A 1095 -52.56 37.31 47.41
N GLY A 1096 -52.11 38.15 48.36
CA GLY A 1096 -52.71 38.26 49.69
C GLY A 1096 -52.58 36.98 50.55
N LEU A 1097 -51.56 36.16 50.29
CA LEU A 1097 -51.32 34.89 50.98
C LEU A 1097 -50.37 35.01 52.19
N LEU A 1098 -49.77 36.18 52.39
CA LEU A 1098 -48.97 36.54 53.57
C LEU A 1098 -49.80 37.32 54.59
N THR A 1099 -50.72 36.61 55.25
CA THR A 1099 -51.34 36.97 56.55
C THR A 1099 -51.49 35.70 57.36
#